data_AF-A0A0Q0VK19-F1
#
_entry.id   AF-A0A0Q0VK19-F1
#
_cell.length_a   1.000
_cell.length_b   1.000
_cell.length_c   1.000
_cell.angle_alpha   90.00
_cell.angle_beta   90.00
_cell.angle_gamma   90.00
#
_symmetry.space_group_name_H-M   'P 1'
#
loop_
_entity.id
_entity.type
_entity.pdbx_description
1 polymer ?
#
loop_
_entity_poly.entity_id
_entity_poly.type
_entity_poly.pdbx_seq_one_letter_code
_entity_poly.pdbx_strand_id
1 'polypeptide(L)'
;MTQTPPPHPAHDLFANYRLSPGVADELFDARGQMRPVWKRFVERFARLSPAEITARFERADQYLRDAGVFFRQYSNDPLAEREWPLSHVPVILHETEWETICAGLRQRADLLEAVMADLYGPGRLVSEGHLPAELIAGSRQWLRPMVGIAPRGGHFLHVLAFEIGRAPDGRWFVLGDRTQAPSGAGFALENRMATGRIFPERFPRAHIHRLAGFFGTFRAALERLAQAPGGRERAAAILTPGPSNDTYYEHTYIARYLGLMLLEGEDLLVQDGQAMVRTIEGPQPLGVLWRRIDAAFADPVELDATSQIGTPGLVEAIRAGNLALVNALGSGVMEMRAMMAFLPRICEVLRGQPLKIPNIATWWCGGAEERAFVRDHAERMMIGSAYACDLPFDLGAATALGGTLRGTARASISDWLEAEGQMLVGQEAVTLSTTPAWVESGTGANRIEPRPMTVRVFAARDATGNWTFMKGGYARIGRSGDTTALAMQRGGAVADVWVVADRPVRQDSLLPRPEKGVRRASPGILPARSADNLYWLGRYVERTEDAIRLIRAYHLRLAATDNAEDARLRLLRGFLAGYGITTTQPVPGALIDRIEAARGCAAKVRDRFSTDGWAALADLARTARSMSQTAKPGDDAARAMSVLLRKITGFSGLVHENMYRFSGWTFLSFGRALERTDALAAVLATFADAKAPSGCLDIAIEVADSVITHQRRYRMERSRETVVDLLALDGDNPRSILFQIARMRALAADLPHARDNGRLAALSRAIVPIESLLSVAAPEDITTHRLFTLRAEVAEISNLVTQSYLG
;
A
#
# COMPACT_ATOMS: atom_id res chain seq x y z
N MET A 1 46.43 18.19 22.09
CA MET A 1 46.16 19.61 21.77
C MET A 1 44.65 19.79 21.64
N THR A 2 44.06 20.40 22.67
CA THR A 2 42.66 20.76 22.79
C THR A 2 42.34 21.95 21.89
N GLN A 3 41.69 21.71 20.75
CA GLN A 3 41.04 22.79 20.00
C GLN A 3 39.61 22.95 20.54
N THR A 4 39.41 24.00 21.32
CA THR A 4 38.10 24.52 21.67
C THR A 4 37.41 24.97 20.37
N PRO A 5 36.20 24.45 20.03
CA PRO A 5 35.49 24.91 18.84
C PRO A 5 35.10 26.39 19.02
N PRO A 6 35.02 27.16 17.92
CA PRO A 6 34.68 28.58 18.00
C PRO A 6 33.26 28.76 18.59
N PRO A 7 32.98 29.87 19.29
CA PRO A 7 31.64 30.17 19.77
C PRO A 7 30.74 30.42 18.55
N HIS A 8 29.85 29.48 18.26
CA HIS A 8 28.77 29.72 17.32
C HIS A 8 27.91 30.87 17.87
N PRO A 9 27.55 31.89 17.06
CA PRO A 9 26.53 32.84 17.47
C PRO A 9 25.26 32.02 17.76
N ALA A 10 24.72 32.16 18.97
CA ALA A 10 23.58 31.38 19.45
C ALA A 10 22.35 31.70 18.60
N HIS A 11 22.16 30.94 17.53
CA HIS A 11 20.88 30.86 16.83
C HIS A 11 19.93 30.12 17.79
N ASP A 12 19.24 30.88 18.65
CA ASP A 12 18.29 30.28 19.57
C ASP A 12 17.03 29.86 18.80
N LEU A 13 17.06 28.63 18.28
CA LEU A 13 15.96 27.97 17.56
C LEU A 13 14.64 27.98 18.36
N PHE A 14 14.72 28.15 19.68
CA PHE A 14 13.61 28.14 20.61
C PHE A 14 13.27 29.52 21.20
N ALA A 15 13.97 30.60 20.80
CA ALA A 15 13.77 31.94 21.37
C ALA A 15 12.33 32.45 21.32
N ASN A 16 11.56 32.00 20.32
CA ASN A 16 10.17 32.38 20.11
C ASN A 16 9.18 31.26 20.47
N TYR A 17 9.61 30.23 21.19
CA TYR A 17 8.74 29.15 21.64
C TYR A 17 7.83 29.64 22.77
N ARG A 18 6.61 30.07 22.42
CA ARG A 18 5.66 30.67 23.37
C ARG A 18 4.58 29.68 23.77
N LEU A 19 4.54 29.33 25.05
CA LEU A 19 3.49 28.50 25.64
C LEU A 19 2.12 29.20 25.55
N SER A 20 1.08 28.42 25.27
CA SER A 20 -0.30 28.90 25.28
C SER A 20 -0.90 28.75 26.69
N PRO A 21 -1.51 29.79 27.27
CA PRO A 21 -2.12 29.70 28.59
C PRO A 21 -3.18 28.60 28.65
N GLY A 22 -3.18 27.78 29.70
CA GLY A 22 -4.17 26.70 29.89
C GLY A 22 -3.99 25.51 28.95
N VAL A 23 -2.83 25.38 28.29
CA VAL A 23 -2.48 24.24 27.43
C VAL A 23 -1.23 23.57 27.97
N ALA A 24 -1.24 22.24 28.06
CA ALA A 24 -0.06 21.46 28.43
C ALA A 24 0.95 21.43 27.27
N ASP A 25 2.24 21.38 27.58
CA ASP A 25 3.30 21.30 26.58
C ASP A 25 4.21 20.09 26.84
N GLU A 26 4.70 19.47 25.77
CA GLU A 26 5.61 18.32 25.84
C GLU A 26 7.06 18.77 26.05
N LEU A 27 7.46 19.97 25.62
CA LEU A 27 8.83 20.47 25.83
C LEU A 27 8.99 21.07 27.23
N PHE A 28 8.00 21.84 27.71
CA PHE A 28 8.00 22.49 29.02
C PHE A 28 6.92 21.93 29.94
N ASP A 29 7.23 21.81 31.23
CA ASP A 29 6.25 21.45 32.25
C ASP A 29 5.35 22.64 32.65
N ALA A 30 4.39 22.40 33.55
CA ALA A 30 3.47 23.44 34.04
C ALA A 30 4.17 24.58 34.80
N ARG A 31 5.44 24.42 35.19
CA ARG A 31 6.27 25.46 35.82
C ARG A 31 7.12 26.23 34.80
N GLY A 32 7.00 25.91 33.51
CA GLY A 32 7.81 26.48 32.43
C GLY A 32 9.24 25.93 32.40
N GLN A 33 9.53 24.81 33.07
CA GLN A 33 10.84 24.17 33.04
C GLN A 33 10.90 23.13 31.92
N MET A 34 12.01 23.08 31.17
CA MET A 34 12.17 22.08 30.12
C MET A 34 12.17 20.68 30.73
N ARG A 35 11.33 19.80 30.18
CA ARG A 35 11.24 18.42 30.66
C ARG A 35 12.59 17.70 30.44
N PRO A 36 13.09 16.93 31.43
CA PRO A 36 14.41 16.30 31.35
C PRO A 36 14.63 15.43 30.10
N VAL A 37 13.58 14.75 29.62
CA VAL A 37 13.64 13.87 28.44
C VAL A 37 14.03 14.62 27.15
N TRP A 38 13.71 15.92 27.05
CA TRP A 38 14.00 16.76 25.89
C TRP A 38 15.39 17.39 25.91
N LYS A 39 16.01 17.53 27.09
CA LYS A 39 17.25 18.29 27.27
C LYS A 39 18.36 17.86 26.30
N ARG A 40 18.62 16.54 26.22
CA ARG A 40 19.67 15.98 25.34
C ARG A 40 19.38 16.23 23.86
N PHE A 41 18.10 16.16 23.46
CA PHE A 41 17.69 16.42 22.08
C PHE A 41 17.91 17.90 21.73
N VAL A 42 17.40 18.80 22.58
CA VAL A 42 17.51 20.25 22.38
C VAL A 42 18.96 20.71 22.34
N GLU A 43 19.80 20.28 23.29
CA GLU A 43 21.23 20.60 23.34
C GLU A 43 21.98 20.19 22.06
N ARG A 44 21.56 19.10 21.41
CA ARG A 44 22.18 18.63 20.17
C ARG A 44 21.61 19.34 18.96
N PHE A 45 20.28 19.52 18.91
CA PHE A 45 19.61 20.18 17.79
C PHE A 45 20.05 21.65 17.67
N ALA A 46 20.19 22.35 18.80
CA ALA A 46 20.68 23.73 18.85
C ALA A 46 22.14 23.92 18.42
N ARG A 47 22.93 22.85 18.30
CA ARG A 47 24.31 22.91 17.78
C ARG A 47 24.40 22.82 16.26
N LEU A 48 23.30 22.49 15.58
CA LEU A 48 23.27 22.41 14.13
C LEU A 48 23.10 23.81 13.53
N SER A 49 23.87 24.11 12.50
CA SER A 49 23.65 25.29 11.68
C SER A 49 22.36 25.17 10.87
N PRO A 50 21.70 26.28 10.47
CA PRO A 50 20.51 26.23 9.62
C PRO A 50 20.70 25.42 8.33
N ALA A 51 21.88 25.52 7.70
CA ALA A 51 22.21 24.76 6.50
C ALA A 51 22.28 23.24 6.77
N GLU A 52 22.82 22.82 7.91
CA GLU A 52 22.84 21.40 8.31
C GLU A 52 21.43 20.88 8.61
N ILE A 53 20.57 21.69 9.21
CA ILE A 53 19.16 21.34 9.48
C ILE A 53 18.44 21.11 8.14
N THR A 54 18.46 22.07 7.23
CA THR A 54 17.84 21.95 5.90
C THR A 54 18.36 20.73 5.15
N ALA A 55 19.69 20.53 5.13
CA ALA A 55 20.28 19.39 4.43
C ALA A 55 19.92 18.03 5.08
N ARG A 56 19.64 17.98 6.39
CA ARG A 56 19.20 16.76 7.09
C ARG A 56 17.72 16.48 6.86
N PHE A 57 16.89 17.52 6.79
CA PHE A 57 15.46 17.40 6.50
C PHE A 57 15.24 16.92 5.06
N GLU A 58 15.90 17.55 4.10
CA GLU A 58 15.86 17.15 2.69
C GLU A 58 16.28 15.68 2.50
N ARG A 59 17.26 15.19 3.28
CA ARG A 59 17.67 13.78 3.26
C ARG A 59 16.57 12.82 3.73
N ALA A 60 15.76 13.23 4.69
CA ALA A 60 14.64 12.42 5.17
C ALA A 60 13.49 12.43 4.16
N ASP A 61 13.18 13.60 3.61
CA ASP A 61 12.13 13.76 2.61
C ASP A 61 12.48 13.01 1.31
N GLN A 62 13.75 13.09 0.88
CA GLN A 62 14.26 12.31 -0.24
C GLN A 62 14.16 10.80 0.03
N TYR A 63 14.50 10.33 1.24
CA TYR A 63 14.33 8.92 1.59
C TYR A 63 12.87 8.46 1.47
N LEU A 64 11.91 9.27 1.94
CA LEU A 64 10.49 8.95 1.84
C LEU A 64 10.01 8.92 0.38
N ARG A 65 10.48 9.86 -0.46
CA ARG A 65 10.23 9.87 -1.91
C ARG A 65 10.81 8.63 -2.60
N ASP A 66 12.04 8.24 -2.27
CA ASP A 66 12.73 7.09 -2.86
C ASP A 66 12.12 5.75 -2.42
N ALA A 67 11.70 5.64 -1.16
CA ALA A 67 10.90 4.52 -0.67
C ALA A 67 9.49 4.49 -1.31
N GLY A 68 9.08 5.62 -1.89
CA GLY A 68 7.78 5.84 -2.50
C GLY A 68 6.67 5.77 -1.45
N VAL A 69 6.90 6.41 -0.29
CA VAL A 69 5.90 6.60 0.77
C VAL A 69 5.00 7.76 0.35
N PHE A 70 3.72 7.48 0.15
CA PHE A 70 2.71 8.47 -0.20
C PHE A 70 1.45 8.26 0.61
N PHE A 71 0.59 9.27 0.63
CA PHE A 71 -0.79 9.12 1.07
C PHE A 71 -1.74 9.64 -0.02
N ARG A 72 -2.95 9.09 -0.04
CA ARG A 72 -4.05 9.62 -0.85
C ARG A 72 -5.04 10.30 0.08
N GLN A 73 -5.22 11.61 -0.09
CA GLN A 73 -6.37 12.30 0.49
C GLN A 73 -7.52 12.18 -0.52
N TYR A 74 -8.75 11.98 -0.03
CA TYR A 74 -9.96 12.12 -0.85
C TYR A 74 -10.10 13.58 -1.28
N SER A 75 -9.35 13.98 -2.30
CA SER A 75 -9.64 15.14 -3.14
C SER A 75 -10.34 14.66 -4.42
N ASN A 76 -11.00 15.57 -5.14
CA ASN A 76 -11.75 15.30 -6.38
C ASN A 76 -10.95 14.60 -7.52
N ASP A 77 -9.66 14.32 -7.32
CA ASP A 77 -8.85 13.44 -8.15
C ASP A 77 -8.33 12.24 -7.31
N PRO A 78 -8.97 11.06 -7.41
CA PRO A 78 -8.58 9.83 -6.71
C PRO A 78 -7.18 9.31 -7.08
N LEU A 79 -6.55 9.86 -8.13
CA LEU A 79 -5.27 9.41 -8.67
C LEU A 79 -4.07 10.27 -8.21
N ALA A 80 -4.30 11.38 -7.50
CA ALA A 80 -3.24 12.28 -7.08
C ALA A 80 -2.53 11.78 -5.79
N GLU A 81 -1.39 11.13 -5.95
CA GLU A 81 -0.49 10.77 -4.85
C GLU A 81 0.20 12.03 -4.29
N ARG A 82 0.16 12.23 -2.96
CA ARG A 82 0.85 13.33 -2.28
C ARG A 82 2.04 12.83 -1.47
N GLU A 83 3.07 13.68 -1.39
CA GLU A 83 4.25 13.43 -0.55
C GLU A 83 3.85 13.30 0.92
N TRP A 84 4.45 12.33 1.61
CA TRP A 84 4.17 12.07 3.02
C TRP A 84 4.58 13.27 3.91
N PRO A 85 3.68 13.84 4.73
CA PRO A 85 3.89 15.13 5.38
C PRO A 85 4.65 14.94 6.70
N LEU A 86 5.92 14.54 6.62
CA LEU A 86 6.75 14.27 7.80
C LEU A 86 6.95 15.55 8.63
N SER A 87 6.71 15.46 9.93
CA SER A 87 7.24 16.42 10.90
C SER A 87 8.66 15.98 11.28
N HIS A 88 9.65 16.81 10.96
CA HIS A 88 11.05 16.47 11.17
C HIS A 88 11.48 16.43 12.64
N VAL A 89 10.70 17.07 13.53
CA VAL A 89 10.90 17.02 14.99
C VAL A 89 10.02 15.91 15.57
N PRO A 90 10.61 14.89 16.23
CA PRO A 90 9.85 13.78 16.80
C PRO A 90 9.13 14.20 18.09
N VAL A 91 8.08 13.48 18.48
CA VAL A 91 7.51 13.54 19.83
C VAL A 91 8.34 12.65 20.75
N ILE A 92 8.83 13.18 21.88
CA ILE A 92 9.72 12.45 22.79
C ILE A 92 9.01 12.17 24.12
N LEU A 93 8.94 10.89 24.50
CA LEU A 93 8.37 10.42 25.76
C LEU A 93 9.39 9.56 26.53
N HIS A 94 9.36 9.66 27.86
CA HIS A 94 10.24 8.85 28.71
C HIS A 94 9.69 7.42 28.88
N GLU A 95 10.55 6.41 29.01
CA GLU A 95 10.14 5.00 29.11
C GLU A 95 9.19 4.72 30.29
N THR A 96 9.38 5.37 31.44
CA THR A 96 8.51 5.18 32.61
C THR A 96 7.11 5.77 32.42
N GLU A 97 7.01 6.90 31.73
CA GLU A 97 5.72 7.47 31.34
C GLU A 97 5.01 6.56 30.34
N TRP A 98 5.76 6.04 29.36
CA TRP A 98 5.24 5.10 28.37
C TRP A 98 4.73 3.80 29.02
N GLU A 99 5.45 3.26 30.01
CA GLU A 99 5.02 2.07 30.76
C GLU A 99 3.71 2.31 31.53
N THR A 100 3.53 3.50 32.09
CA THR A 100 2.28 3.90 32.76
C THR A 100 1.12 3.96 31.75
N ILE A 101 1.35 4.58 30.59
CA ILE A 101 0.38 4.61 29.48
C ILE A 101 0.01 3.17 29.06
N CYS A 102 1.01 2.33 28.82
CA CYS A 102 0.78 0.94 28.40
C CYS A 102 0.02 0.11 29.46
N ALA A 103 0.27 0.34 30.76
CA ALA A 103 -0.44 -0.35 31.83
C ALA A 103 -1.95 0.01 31.87
N GLY A 104 -2.28 1.28 31.62
CA GLY A 104 -3.67 1.73 31.51
C GLY A 104 -4.34 1.23 30.23
N LEU A 105 -3.66 1.33 29.09
CA LEU A 105 -4.17 0.83 27.81
C LEU A 105 -4.31 -0.69 27.78
N ARG A 106 -3.50 -1.45 28.53
CA ARG A 106 -3.68 -2.89 28.69
C ARG A 106 -5.01 -3.23 29.38
N GLN A 107 -5.35 -2.51 30.46
CA GLN A 107 -6.66 -2.67 31.11
C GLN A 107 -7.80 -2.36 30.13
N ARG A 108 -7.65 -1.30 29.33
CA ARG A 108 -8.63 -0.94 28.30
C ARG A 108 -8.74 -2.01 27.22
N ALA A 109 -7.62 -2.54 26.72
CA ALA A 109 -7.61 -3.62 25.73
C ALA A 109 -8.32 -4.89 26.24
N ASP A 110 -8.08 -5.29 27.50
CA ASP A 110 -8.79 -6.40 28.14
C ASP A 110 -10.30 -6.11 28.29
N LEU A 111 -10.67 -4.87 28.59
CA LEU A 111 -12.06 -4.45 28.68
C LEU A 111 -12.76 -4.55 27.32
N LEU A 112 -12.14 -4.03 26.25
CA LEU A 112 -12.69 -4.11 24.89
C LEU A 112 -12.87 -5.57 24.45
N GLU A 113 -11.92 -6.44 24.77
CA GLU A 113 -12.03 -7.89 24.52
C GLU A 113 -13.22 -8.50 25.28
N ALA A 114 -13.40 -8.16 26.56
CA ALA A 114 -14.50 -8.67 27.37
C ALA A 114 -15.88 -8.19 26.86
N VAL A 115 -15.98 -6.94 26.42
CA VAL A 115 -17.21 -6.40 25.81
C VAL A 115 -17.51 -7.11 24.49
N MET A 116 -16.51 -7.31 23.63
CA MET A 116 -16.67 -8.10 22.40
C MET A 116 -17.16 -9.52 22.68
N ALA A 117 -16.55 -10.21 23.64
CA ALA A 117 -16.93 -11.55 24.03
C ALA A 117 -18.35 -11.62 24.59
N ASP A 118 -18.81 -10.58 25.29
CA ASP A 118 -20.19 -10.49 25.75
C ASP A 118 -21.17 -10.25 24.59
N LEU A 119 -20.92 -9.24 23.75
CA LEU A 119 -21.81 -8.85 22.63
C LEU A 119 -21.99 -9.94 21.57
N TYR A 120 -20.97 -10.77 21.34
CA TYR A 120 -21.05 -11.91 20.40
C TYR A 120 -21.29 -13.25 21.10
N GLY A 121 -21.46 -13.25 22.43
CA GLY A 121 -21.69 -14.43 23.25
C GLY A 121 -22.96 -14.29 24.10
N PRO A 122 -22.85 -14.22 25.44
CA PRO A 122 -24.01 -14.25 26.35
C PRO A 122 -24.87 -12.98 26.36
N GLY A 123 -24.36 -11.84 25.89
CA GLY A 123 -25.11 -10.58 25.78
C GLY A 123 -25.56 -9.97 27.11
N ARG A 124 -24.84 -10.22 28.22
CA ARG A 124 -25.26 -9.77 29.56
C ARG A 124 -25.26 -8.27 29.70
N LEU A 125 -24.32 -7.56 29.07
CA LEU A 125 -24.26 -6.11 29.13
C LEU A 125 -25.54 -5.47 28.58
N VAL A 126 -26.14 -6.07 27.55
CA VAL A 126 -27.41 -5.60 26.99
C VAL A 126 -28.59 -6.07 27.85
N SER A 127 -28.64 -7.35 28.23
CA SER A 127 -29.79 -7.89 28.99
C SER A 127 -29.92 -7.34 30.40
N GLU A 128 -28.80 -6.95 31.03
CA GLU A 128 -28.76 -6.35 32.38
C GLU A 128 -28.85 -4.82 32.35
N GLY A 129 -28.99 -4.21 31.16
CA GLY A 129 -29.21 -2.76 31.01
C GLY A 129 -27.96 -1.89 31.12
N HIS A 130 -26.76 -2.47 31.00
CA HIS A 130 -25.49 -1.71 30.95
C HIS A 130 -25.22 -1.09 29.56
N LEU A 131 -25.80 -1.67 28.51
CA LEU A 131 -25.77 -1.15 27.14
C LEU A 131 -27.20 -1.14 26.56
N PRO A 132 -27.65 -0.03 25.94
CA PRO A 132 -28.95 0.01 25.29
C PRO A 132 -29.02 -0.95 24.09
N ALA A 133 -30.06 -1.79 24.05
CA ALA A 133 -30.25 -2.74 22.95
C ALA A 133 -30.41 -2.04 21.59
N GLU A 134 -31.14 -0.92 21.56
CA GLU A 134 -31.36 -0.11 20.36
C GLU A 134 -30.06 0.47 19.78
N LEU A 135 -29.12 0.87 20.63
CA LEU A 135 -27.81 1.39 20.21
C LEU A 135 -26.96 0.29 19.55
N ILE A 136 -26.96 -0.92 20.10
CA ILE A 136 -26.18 -2.02 19.52
C ILE A 136 -26.85 -2.56 18.25
N ALA A 137 -28.16 -2.82 18.31
CA ALA A 137 -28.92 -3.39 17.19
C ALA A 137 -29.04 -2.43 16.00
N GLY A 138 -29.01 -1.11 16.23
CA GLY A 138 -28.98 -0.09 15.19
C GLY A 138 -27.63 0.08 14.49
N SER A 139 -26.56 -0.51 15.04
CA SER A 139 -25.21 -0.35 14.49
C SER A 139 -24.94 -1.27 13.31
N ARG A 140 -24.46 -0.69 12.21
CA ARG A 140 -23.93 -1.46 11.07
C ARG A 140 -22.60 -2.18 11.39
N GLN A 141 -21.94 -1.81 12.48
CA GLN A 141 -20.68 -2.43 12.89
C GLN A 141 -20.89 -3.68 13.73
N TRP A 142 -22.08 -3.87 14.31
CA TRP A 142 -22.45 -5.11 14.98
C TRP A 142 -23.00 -6.11 13.96
N LEU A 143 -22.28 -7.21 13.78
CA LEU A 143 -22.61 -8.19 12.73
C LEU A 143 -23.37 -9.37 13.32
N ARG A 144 -24.70 -9.34 13.23
CA ARG A 144 -25.57 -10.43 13.70
C ARG A 144 -25.12 -11.85 13.25
N PRO A 145 -24.65 -12.07 12.00
CA PRO A 145 -24.18 -13.41 11.57
C PRO A 145 -23.00 -13.96 12.37
N MET A 146 -22.28 -13.11 13.11
CA MET A 146 -21.12 -13.49 13.93
C MET A 146 -21.49 -13.93 15.36
N VAL A 147 -22.74 -13.74 15.80
CA VAL A 147 -23.17 -14.11 17.16
C VAL A 147 -23.06 -15.61 17.36
N GLY A 148 -22.42 -16.03 18.46
CA GLY A 148 -22.19 -17.43 18.81
C GLY A 148 -20.98 -18.07 18.13
N ILE A 149 -20.28 -17.37 17.23
CA ILE A 149 -19.06 -17.89 16.59
C ILE A 149 -17.88 -17.65 17.53
N ALA A 150 -17.29 -18.73 18.04
CA ALA A 150 -16.09 -18.66 18.86
C ALA A 150 -14.84 -18.38 17.99
N PRO A 151 -14.03 -17.37 18.31
CA PRO A 151 -12.83 -17.07 17.52
C PRO A 151 -11.78 -18.16 17.69
N ARG A 152 -11.21 -18.60 16.57
CA ARG A 152 -10.04 -19.47 16.58
C ARG A 152 -8.89 -18.76 17.30
N GLY A 153 -8.29 -19.44 18.28
CA GLY A 153 -7.27 -18.85 19.15
C GLY A 153 -7.81 -18.17 20.40
N GLY A 154 -9.14 -18.15 20.60
CA GLY A 154 -9.77 -17.75 21.86
C GLY A 154 -9.89 -16.24 22.11
N HIS A 155 -9.55 -15.41 21.12
CA HIS A 155 -9.60 -13.95 21.23
C HIS A 155 -10.24 -13.30 20.02
N PHE A 156 -11.06 -12.27 20.23
CA PHE A 156 -11.66 -11.48 19.16
C PHE A 156 -10.71 -10.40 18.64
N LEU A 157 -9.95 -9.77 19.55
CA LEU A 157 -9.06 -8.66 19.25
C LEU A 157 -7.61 -9.13 19.31
N HIS A 158 -6.83 -8.85 18.27
CA HIS A 158 -5.41 -9.24 18.17
C HIS A 158 -4.48 -8.05 17.95
N VAL A 159 -4.94 -7.00 17.27
CA VAL A 159 -4.21 -5.75 17.05
C VAL A 159 -5.13 -4.58 17.34
N LEU A 160 -4.68 -3.65 18.17
CA LEU A 160 -5.42 -2.45 18.54
C LEU A 160 -4.56 -1.22 18.30
N ALA A 161 -5.22 -0.09 18.06
CA ALA A 161 -4.57 1.21 18.21
C ALA A 161 -5.42 2.13 19.09
N PHE A 162 -4.76 2.95 19.89
CA PHE A 162 -5.39 3.90 20.79
C PHE A 162 -4.91 5.30 20.44
N GLU A 163 -5.85 6.21 20.23
CA GLU A 163 -5.55 7.63 20.08
C GLU A 163 -5.59 8.28 21.44
N ILE A 164 -4.47 8.86 21.86
CA ILE A 164 -4.36 9.52 23.16
C ILE A 164 -3.93 10.97 23.00
N GLY A 165 -4.44 11.80 23.90
CA GLY A 165 -4.03 13.19 24.09
C GLY A 165 -3.63 13.42 25.54
N ARG A 166 -2.88 14.49 25.79
CA ARG A 166 -2.59 14.97 27.13
C ARG A 166 -3.42 16.21 27.40
N ALA A 167 -4.16 16.19 28.50
CA ALA A 167 -5.01 17.30 28.92
C ALA A 167 -4.16 18.44 29.54
N PRO A 168 -4.72 19.65 29.68
CA PRO A 168 -4.03 20.78 30.33
C PRO A 168 -3.48 20.49 31.73
N ASP A 169 -4.11 19.56 32.47
CA ASP A 169 -3.67 19.12 33.80
C ASP A 169 -2.51 18.11 33.77
N GLY A 170 -2.04 17.74 32.58
CA GLY A 170 -0.93 16.82 32.35
C GLY A 170 -1.33 15.33 32.30
N ARG A 171 -2.59 14.98 32.57
CA ARG A 171 -3.08 13.59 32.49
C ARG A 171 -3.32 13.16 31.05
N TRP A 172 -3.05 11.89 30.77
CA TRP A 172 -3.38 11.26 29.49
C TRP A 172 -4.84 10.82 29.48
N PHE A 173 -5.48 10.91 28.32
CA PHE A 173 -6.83 10.42 28.10
C PHE A 173 -6.98 9.84 26.68
N VAL A 174 -7.93 8.92 26.52
CA VAL A 174 -8.21 8.26 25.24
C VAL A 174 -9.24 9.08 24.44
N LEU A 175 -8.87 9.43 23.21
CA LEU A 175 -9.68 10.12 22.21
C LEU A 175 -10.45 9.15 21.31
N GLY A 176 -9.94 7.93 21.12
CA GLY A 176 -10.60 6.91 20.32
C GLY A 176 -9.89 5.56 20.37
N ASP A 177 -10.67 4.50 20.19
CA ASP A 177 -10.19 3.12 20.06
C ASP A 177 -10.29 2.67 18.60
N ARG A 178 -9.26 1.98 18.12
CA ARG A 178 -9.23 1.35 16.79
C ARG A 178 -9.10 -0.16 16.94
N THR A 179 -10.18 -0.85 16.64
CA THR A 179 -10.39 -2.29 16.86
C THR A 179 -10.77 -3.03 15.57
N GLN A 180 -11.09 -2.32 14.50
CA GLN A 180 -11.52 -2.89 13.22
C GLN A 180 -10.32 -3.30 12.37
N ALA A 181 -9.68 -2.35 11.71
CA ALA A 181 -8.51 -2.55 10.86
C ALA A 181 -7.48 -1.41 11.09
N PRO A 182 -6.88 -1.31 12.30
CA PRO A 182 -6.05 -0.17 12.67
C PRO A 182 -4.84 0.02 11.73
N SER A 183 -4.72 1.21 11.16
CA SER A 183 -3.60 1.65 10.31
C SER A 183 -2.60 2.53 11.05
N GLY A 184 -1.43 2.76 10.46
CA GLY A 184 -0.39 3.66 10.98
C GLY A 184 0.86 2.98 11.53
N ALA A 185 0.84 1.67 11.78
CA ALA A 185 1.98 0.95 12.34
C ALA A 185 3.16 0.88 11.35
N GLY A 186 2.87 0.67 10.07
CA GLY A 186 3.88 0.69 9.00
C GLY A 186 4.43 2.10 8.77
N PHE A 187 3.57 3.13 8.89
CA PHE A 187 3.99 4.52 8.83
C PHE A 187 4.85 4.94 10.03
N ALA A 188 4.59 4.43 11.24
CA ALA A 188 5.47 4.64 12.39
C ALA A 188 6.89 4.09 12.14
N LEU A 189 7.00 2.95 11.45
CA LEU A 189 8.28 2.39 11.04
C LEU A 189 8.99 3.24 9.98
N GLU A 190 8.27 3.75 8.99
CA GLU A 190 8.86 4.66 7.98
C GLU A 190 9.29 6.00 8.58
N ASN A 191 8.47 6.58 9.45
CA ASN A 191 8.82 7.80 10.19
C ASN A 191 10.11 7.56 11.00
N ARG A 192 10.26 6.40 11.65
CA ARG A 192 11.50 6.02 12.36
C ARG A 192 12.71 5.91 11.45
N MET A 193 12.54 5.37 10.24
CA MET A 193 13.62 5.27 9.26
C MET A 193 14.03 6.66 8.75
N ALA A 194 13.06 7.52 8.44
CA ALA A 194 13.27 8.88 7.97
C ALA A 194 13.92 9.78 9.05
N THR A 195 13.38 9.83 10.27
CA THR A 195 13.97 10.59 11.39
C THR A 195 15.36 10.08 11.75
N GLY A 196 15.62 8.78 11.56
CA GLY A 196 16.95 8.20 11.66
C GLY A 196 17.97 8.82 10.70
N ARG A 197 17.55 9.33 9.52
CA ARG A 197 18.43 10.05 8.58
C ARG A 197 18.73 11.48 9.04
N ILE A 198 17.78 12.10 9.73
CA ILE A 198 17.91 13.46 10.31
C ILE A 198 18.90 13.45 11.48
N PHE A 199 18.80 12.43 12.34
CA PHE A 199 19.60 12.28 13.55
C PHE A 199 20.45 11.00 13.49
N PRO A 200 21.49 10.95 12.63
CA PRO A 200 22.29 9.74 12.39
C PRO A 200 23.27 9.43 13.53
N GLU A 201 23.48 10.36 14.47
CA GLU A 201 24.44 10.18 15.55
C GLU A 201 24.15 8.94 16.41
N ARG A 202 25.20 8.29 16.91
CA ARG A 202 25.08 7.08 17.76
C ARG A 202 24.34 7.33 19.08
N PHE A 203 24.37 8.58 19.58
CA PHE A 203 23.99 8.95 20.94
C PHE A 203 22.58 9.57 21.13
N PRO A 204 21.66 9.50 20.15
CA PRO A 204 20.23 9.35 20.48
C PRO A 204 19.75 7.91 20.24
N ARG A 205 20.26 7.25 19.19
CA ARG A 205 19.81 5.92 18.76
C ARG A 205 20.03 4.81 19.80
N ALA A 206 21.09 4.91 20.60
CA ALA A 206 21.36 3.92 21.64
C ALA A 206 20.31 3.94 22.76
N HIS A 207 19.62 5.06 22.97
CA HIS A 207 18.64 5.26 24.05
C HIS A 207 17.18 5.19 23.58
N ILE A 208 16.94 5.20 22.26
CA ILE A 208 15.61 5.11 21.66
C ILE A 208 15.24 3.63 21.45
N HIS A 209 14.08 3.21 21.93
CA HIS A 209 13.58 1.85 21.71
C HIS A 209 13.31 1.56 20.23
N ARG A 210 13.71 0.37 19.76
CA ARG A 210 13.42 -0.09 18.40
C ARG A 210 12.01 -0.65 18.28
N LEU A 211 11.40 -0.43 17.12
CA LEU A 211 10.06 -0.94 16.79
C LEU A 211 10.08 -2.41 16.33
N ALA A 212 11.24 -2.91 15.87
CA ALA A 212 11.39 -4.26 15.30
C ALA A 212 10.91 -5.37 16.25
N GLY A 213 11.16 -5.26 17.56
CA GLY A 213 10.75 -6.28 18.55
C GLY A 213 9.23 -6.48 18.61
N PHE A 214 8.45 -5.40 18.45
CA PHE A 214 6.98 -5.46 18.41
C PHE A 214 6.50 -6.28 17.20
N PHE A 215 7.03 -5.98 16.01
CA PHE A 215 6.69 -6.68 14.77
C PHE A 215 7.12 -8.15 14.80
N GLY A 216 8.27 -8.47 15.40
CA GLY A 216 8.74 -9.85 15.52
C GLY A 216 7.85 -10.67 16.45
N THR A 217 7.43 -10.08 17.56
CA THR A 217 6.48 -10.69 18.51
C THR A 217 5.12 -10.93 17.85
N PHE A 218 4.62 -9.94 17.10
CA PHE A 218 3.35 -10.05 16.40
C PHE A 218 3.39 -11.08 15.27
N ARG A 219 4.49 -11.13 14.49
CA ARG A 219 4.69 -12.17 13.47
C ARG A 219 4.64 -13.57 14.07
N ALA A 220 5.34 -13.80 15.19
CA ALA A 220 5.30 -15.09 15.88
C ALA A 220 3.88 -15.45 16.36
N ALA A 221 3.08 -14.47 16.76
CA ALA A 221 1.67 -14.68 17.10
C ALA A 221 0.83 -15.11 15.90
N LEU A 222 1.01 -14.48 14.73
CA LEU A 222 0.34 -14.86 13.48
C LEU A 222 0.73 -16.28 13.04
N GLU A 223 2.02 -16.60 13.07
CA GLU A 223 2.53 -17.94 12.74
C GLU A 223 1.93 -19.02 13.66
N ARG A 224 1.85 -18.73 14.97
CA ARG A 224 1.22 -19.63 15.94
C ARG A 224 -0.27 -19.82 15.68
N LEU A 225 -0.97 -18.73 15.38
CA LEU A 225 -2.42 -18.74 15.12
C LEU A 225 -2.77 -19.48 13.80
N ALA A 226 -1.86 -19.47 12.83
CA ALA A 226 -2.01 -20.15 11.56
C ALA A 226 -1.90 -21.68 11.66
N GLN A 227 -1.23 -22.21 12.68
CA GLN A 227 -1.08 -23.66 12.88
C GLN A 227 -2.44 -24.35 12.99
N ALA A 228 -2.69 -25.39 12.17
CA ALA A 228 -3.91 -26.19 12.23
C ALA A 228 -3.95 -27.09 13.48
N PRO A 229 -5.15 -27.47 13.96
CA PRO A 229 -5.30 -28.63 14.84
C PRO A 229 -4.62 -29.84 14.19
N GLY A 230 -3.61 -30.43 14.86
CA GLY A 230 -2.79 -31.52 14.30
C GLY A 230 -1.45 -31.12 13.67
N GLY A 231 -1.03 -29.85 13.76
CA GLY A 231 0.34 -29.42 13.47
C GLY A 231 0.69 -29.24 11.99
N ARG A 232 -0.28 -29.33 11.07
CA ARG A 232 -0.09 -28.92 9.67
C ARG A 232 0.07 -27.41 9.59
N GLU A 233 1.15 -26.98 8.97
CA GLU A 233 1.44 -25.57 8.70
C GLU A 233 0.46 -25.05 7.64
N ARG A 234 -0.30 -24.00 7.98
CA ARG A 234 -1.12 -23.24 7.04
C ARG A 234 -0.51 -21.86 6.89
N ALA A 235 -0.75 -21.21 5.75
CA ALA A 235 -0.18 -19.90 5.50
C ALA A 235 -0.82 -18.80 6.37
N ALA A 236 -0.08 -17.72 6.59
CA ALA A 236 -0.57 -16.46 7.13
C ALA A 236 -0.44 -15.38 6.06
N ALA A 237 -1.45 -14.53 5.93
CA ALA A 237 -1.47 -13.47 4.92
C ALA A 237 -2.17 -12.20 5.41
N ILE A 238 -1.96 -11.10 4.69
CA ILE A 238 -2.67 -9.83 4.87
C ILE A 238 -3.73 -9.72 3.77
N LEU A 239 -5.00 -9.50 4.16
CA LEU A 239 -6.09 -9.23 3.23
C LEU A 239 -6.22 -7.72 3.01
N THR A 240 -6.12 -7.26 1.78
CA THR A 240 -6.17 -5.85 1.39
C THR A 240 -7.33 -5.55 0.45
N PRO A 241 -7.96 -4.36 0.51
CA PRO A 241 -8.94 -3.91 -0.48
C PRO A 241 -8.31 -3.55 -1.85
N GLY A 242 -6.98 -3.55 -1.95
CA GLY A 242 -6.25 -3.27 -3.18
C GLY A 242 -5.79 -1.81 -3.34
N PRO A 243 -5.21 -1.47 -4.50
CA PRO A 243 -4.49 -0.21 -4.73
C PRO A 243 -5.31 1.08 -4.64
N SER A 244 -6.64 1.00 -4.64
CA SER A 244 -7.53 2.16 -4.54
C SER A 244 -7.69 2.67 -3.11
N ASN A 245 -7.20 1.93 -2.11
CA ASN A 245 -7.26 2.33 -0.71
C ASN A 245 -6.11 3.29 -0.33
N ASP A 246 -6.41 4.27 0.52
CA ASP A 246 -5.50 5.32 0.98
C ASP A 246 -4.31 4.79 1.81
N THR A 247 -4.47 3.64 2.46
CA THR A 247 -3.43 2.97 3.26
C THR A 247 -2.79 1.77 2.56
N TYR A 248 -3.02 1.58 1.25
CA TYR A 248 -2.45 0.46 0.48
C TYR A 248 -0.92 0.39 0.55
N TYR A 249 -0.23 1.54 0.54
CA TYR A 249 1.22 1.59 0.75
C TYR A 249 1.63 0.86 2.04
N GLU A 250 0.95 1.14 3.15
CA GLU A 250 1.22 0.50 4.44
C GLU A 250 1.06 -1.02 4.35
N HIS A 251 0.02 -1.50 3.66
CA HIS A 251 -0.24 -2.93 3.49
C HIS A 251 0.92 -3.63 2.76
N THR A 252 1.34 -3.07 1.63
CA THR A 252 2.48 -3.59 0.84
C THR A 252 3.79 -3.55 1.64
N TYR A 253 4.01 -2.47 2.38
CA TYR A 253 5.21 -2.28 3.16
C TYR A 253 5.31 -3.29 4.32
N ILE A 254 4.24 -3.46 5.10
CA ILE A 254 4.21 -4.41 6.21
C ILE A 254 4.27 -5.85 5.71
N ALA A 255 3.58 -6.19 4.60
CA ALA A 255 3.68 -7.51 4.00
C ALA A 255 5.14 -7.88 3.67
N ARG A 256 5.87 -6.96 3.01
CA ARG A 256 7.30 -7.11 2.72
C ARG A 256 8.16 -7.16 3.98
N TYR A 257 7.89 -6.30 4.96
CA TYR A 257 8.67 -6.22 6.19
C TYR A 257 8.55 -7.48 7.06
N LEU A 258 7.35 -8.07 7.12
CA LEU A 258 7.09 -9.30 7.88
C LEU A 258 7.29 -10.57 7.06
N GLY A 259 7.37 -10.48 5.73
CA GLY A 259 7.46 -11.65 4.84
C GLY A 259 6.13 -12.41 4.71
N LEU A 260 5.00 -11.70 4.76
CA LEU A 260 3.65 -12.26 4.61
C LEU A 260 3.15 -12.05 3.17
N MET A 261 2.25 -12.92 2.71
CA MET A 261 1.54 -12.70 1.45
C MET A 261 0.57 -11.52 1.58
N LEU A 262 0.48 -10.70 0.54
CA LEU A 262 -0.56 -9.68 0.39
C LEU A 262 -1.61 -10.20 -0.58
N LEU A 263 -2.84 -10.38 -0.11
CA LEU A 263 -3.93 -10.99 -0.86
C LEU A 263 -5.10 -10.02 -0.97
N GLU A 264 -5.79 -10.02 -2.10
CA GLU A 264 -7.10 -9.40 -2.30
C GLU A 264 -8.21 -10.45 -2.20
N GLY A 265 -9.48 -10.04 -2.10
CA GLY A 265 -10.61 -10.96 -1.92
C GLY A 265 -10.70 -12.06 -2.99
N GLU A 266 -10.34 -11.74 -4.24
CA GLU A 266 -10.34 -12.66 -5.39
C GLU A 266 -9.16 -13.66 -5.41
N ASP A 267 -8.12 -13.41 -4.61
CA ASP A 267 -7.01 -14.35 -4.41
C ASP A 267 -7.42 -15.53 -3.53
N LEU A 268 -8.57 -15.42 -2.86
CA LEU A 268 -9.08 -16.39 -1.91
C LEU A 268 -10.28 -17.14 -2.50
N LEU A 269 -10.43 -18.39 -2.11
CA LEU A 269 -11.66 -19.15 -2.29
C LEU A 269 -11.97 -19.93 -1.02
N VAL A 270 -13.24 -20.21 -0.81
CA VAL A 270 -13.68 -21.09 0.28
C VAL A 270 -14.28 -22.35 -0.33
N GLN A 271 -13.80 -23.50 0.12
CA GLN A 271 -14.32 -24.81 -0.27
C GLN A 271 -14.32 -25.72 0.96
N ASP A 272 -15.42 -26.45 1.16
CA ASP A 272 -15.59 -27.37 2.30
C ASP A 272 -15.30 -26.70 3.66
N GLY A 273 -15.75 -25.45 3.82
CA GLY A 273 -15.50 -24.62 5.00
C GLY A 273 -14.03 -24.26 5.23
N GLN A 274 -13.15 -24.38 4.24
CA GLN A 274 -11.73 -24.01 4.32
C GLN A 274 -11.41 -22.82 3.40
N ALA A 275 -10.83 -21.78 3.97
CA ALA A 275 -10.25 -20.69 3.20
C ALA A 275 -8.92 -21.12 2.58
N MET A 276 -8.78 -20.92 1.28
CA MET A 276 -7.61 -21.27 0.50
C MET A 276 -7.15 -20.10 -0.35
N VAL A 277 -5.85 -20.01 -0.59
CA VAL A 277 -5.25 -19.09 -1.55
C VAL A 277 -5.22 -19.76 -2.90
N ARG A 278 -5.64 -19.07 -3.95
CA ARG A 278 -5.47 -19.47 -5.36
C ARG A 278 -4.02 -19.26 -5.74
N THR A 279 -3.29 -20.35 -5.98
CA THR A 279 -1.87 -20.30 -6.35
C THR A 279 -1.65 -20.96 -7.70
N ILE A 280 -0.50 -20.68 -8.31
CA ILE A 280 -0.07 -21.35 -9.55
C ILE A 280 0.15 -22.87 -9.39
N GLU A 281 0.24 -23.38 -8.16
CA GLU A 281 0.38 -24.80 -7.85
C GLU A 281 -0.98 -25.47 -7.53
N GLY A 282 -2.05 -24.68 -7.47
CA GLY A 282 -3.38 -25.07 -7.00
C GLY A 282 -3.77 -24.40 -5.67
N PRO A 283 -5.00 -24.64 -5.17
CA PRO A 283 -5.45 -24.06 -3.91
C PRO A 283 -4.61 -24.52 -2.71
N GLN A 284 -4.16 -23.58 -1.87
CA GLN A 284 -3.41 -23.89 -0.66
C GLN A 284 -4.11 -23.36 0.61
N PRO A 285 -4.18 -24.15 1.69
CA PRO A 285 -4.95 -23.80 2.89
C PRO A 285 -4.35 -22.63 3.65
N LEU A 286 -5.24 -21.72 4.07
CA LEU A 286 -4.90 -20.53 4.85
C LEU A 286 -5.34 -20.71 6.31
N GLY A 287 -4.46 -20.34 7.23
CA GLY A 287 -4.72 -20.45 8.67
C GLY A 287 -5.15 -19.13 9.30
N VAL A 288 -4.54 -18.03 8.84
CA VAL A 288 -4.73 -16.68 9.40
C VAL A 288 -4.79 -15.64 8.29
N LEU A 289 -5.75 -14.72 8.44
CA LEU A 289 -5.79 -13.47 7.68
C LEU A 289 -5.75 -12.26 8.61
N TRP A 290 -4.71 -11.44 8.46
CA TRP A 290 -4.72 -10.08 8.97
C TRP A 290 -5.49 -9.18 8.01
N ARG A 291 -6.74 -8.87 8.36
CA ARG A 291 -7.61 -8.06 7.50
C ARG A 291 -7.29 -6.58 7.60
N ARG A 292 -7.30 -5.94 6.44
CA ARG A 292 -7.21 -4.49 6.25
C ARG A 292 -8.44 -3.92 5.55
N ILE A 293 -9.53 -4.67 5.61
CA ILE A 293 -10.86 -4.32 5.12
C ILE A 293 -11.82 -4.22 6.28
N ASP A 294 -12.86 -3.41 6.10
CA ASP A 294 -13.98 -3.30 7.02
C ASP A 294 -14.79 -4.59 7.07
N ALA A 295 -15.33 -4.91 8.25
CA ALA A 295 -15.86 -6.25 8.50
C ALA A 295 -17.07 -6.59 7.63
N ALA A 296 -17.96 -5.62 7.36
CA ALA A 296 -19.13 -5.81 6.52
C ALA A 296 -18.79 -6.24 5.09
N PHE A 297 -17.64 -5.79 4.56
CA PHE A 297 -17.22 -6.11 3.19
C PHE A 297 -16.49 -7.45 3.09
N ALA A 298 -16.28 -8.18 4.18
CA ALA A 298 -15.43 -9.36 4.18
C ALA A 298 -16.04 -10.56 3.44
N ASP A 299 -17.36 -10.68 3.42
CA ASP A 299 -18.08 -11.78 2.78
C ASP A 299 -19.36 -11.29 2.09
N PRO A 300 -19.44 -11.30 0.75
CA PRO A 300 -20.62 -10.85 0.03
C PRO A 300 -21.83 -11.79 0.15
N VAL A 301 -21.66 -13.03 0.61
CA VAL A 301 -22.78 -13.99 0.73
C VAL A 301 -23.53 -13.80 2.04
N GLU A 302 -22.80 -13.64 3.14
CA GLU A 302 -23.39 -13.58 4.48
C GLU A 302 -23.50 -12.17 5.07
N LEU A 303 -22.75 -11.18 4.53
CA LEU A 303 -22.69 -9.82 5.06
C LEU A 303 -23.24 -8.79 4.05
N ASP A 304 -22.37 -8.20 3.22
CA ASP A 304 -22.75 -7.16 2.25
C ASP A 304 -22.63 -7.68 0.80
N ALA A 305 -23.78 -8.00 0.20
CA ALA A 305 -23.88 -8.50 -1.18
C ALA A 305 -23.34 -7.53 -2.26
N THR A 306 -23.11 -6.27 -1.92
CA THR A 306 -22.49 -5.29 -2.83
C THR A 306 -20.97 -5.28 -2.76
N SER A 307 -20.37 -6.01 -1.81
CA SER A 307 -18.92 -6.06 -1.65
C SER A 307 -18.22 -6.69 -2.86
N GLN A 308 -17.23 -5.97 -3.40
CA GLN A 308 -16.33 -6.44 -4.45
C GLN A 308 -14.92 -6.77 -3.95
N ILE A 309 -14.67 -6.60 -2.64
CA ILE A 309 -13.34 -6.73 -2.03
C ILE A 309 -13.27 -7.89 -1.02
N GLY A 310 -14.41 -8.50 -0.72
CA GLY A 310 -14.52 -9.68 0.15
C GLY A 310 -14.37 -10.99 -0.60
N THR A 311 -14.47 -12.08 0.14
CA THR A 311 -14.42 -13.45 -0.40
C THR A 311 -15.70 -14.19 -0.04
N PRO A 312 -16.45 -14.71 -1.03
CA PRO A 312 -17.64 -15.53 -0.76
C PRO A 312 -17.32 -16.71 0.17
N GLY A 313 -18.11 -16.87 1.24
CA GLY A 313 -17.99 -17.97 2.20
C GLY A 313 -16.90 -17.78 3.26
N LEU A 314 -16.29 -16.59 3.35
CA LEU A 314 -15.29 -16.31 4.37
C LEU A 314 -15.86 -16.48 5.80
N VAL A 315 -17.12 -16.09 6.02
CA VAL A 315 -17.81 -16.30 7.31
C VAL A 315 -17.98 -17.78 7.62
N GLU A 316 -18.31 -18.60 6.62
CA GLU A 316 -18.39 -20.06 6.77
C GLU A 316 -17.05 -20.66 7.22
N ALA A 317 -15.93 -20.24 6.62
CA ALA A 317 -14.60 -20.72 6.99
C ALA A 317 -14.20 -20.35 8.44
N ILE A 318 -14.64 -19.18 8.90
CA ILE A 318 -14.45 -18.73 10.28
C ILE A 318 -15.33 -19.55 11.22
N ARG A 319 -16.62 -19.72 10.89
CA ARG A 319 -17.59 -20.50 11.67
C ARG A 319 -17.14 -21.95 11.84
N ALA A 320 -16.54 -22.54 10.81
CA ALA A 320 -15.97 -23.89 10.84
C ALA A 320 -14.65 -23.99 11.66
N GLY A 321 -14.11 -22.87 12.15
CA GLY A 321 -12.84 -22.83 12.88
C GLY A 321 -11.60 -23.08 12.01
N ASN A 322 -11.75 -23.01 10.69
CA ASN A 322 -10.66 -23.26 9.74
C ASN A 322 -9.82 -22.02 9.45
N LEU A 323 -10.35 -20.83 9.72
CA LEU A 323 -9.67 -19.56 9.51
C LEU A 323 -9.73 -18.70 10.78
N ALA A 324 -8.59 -18.14 11.19
CA ALA A 324 -8.54 -17.06 12.16
C ALA A 324 -8.44 -15.71 11.45
N LEU A 325 -9.14 -14.70 11.98
CA LEU A 325 -9.05 -13.32 11.50
C LEU A 325 -8.43 -12.40 12.54
N VAL A 326 -7.55 -11.53 12.08
CA VAL A 326 -6.93 -10.47 12.89
C VAL A 326 -7.42 -9.13 12.34
N ASN A 327 -8.33 -8.41 13.00
CA ASN A 327 -9.19 -8.83 14.12
C ASN A 327 -10.45 -9.56 13.63
N ALA A 328 -11.22 -10.15 14.56
CA ALA A 328 -12.51 -10.77 14.26
C ALA A 328 -13.47 -9.82 13.51
N LEU A 329 -14.40 -10.39 12.73
CA LEU A 329 -15.45 -9.61 12.09
C LEU A 329 -16.38 -9.04 13.15
N GLY A 330 -16.85 -7.82 12.91
CA GLY A 330 -17.75 -7.11 13.83
C GLY A 330 -17.05 -6.41 15.00
N SER A 331 -15.71 -6.39 15.02
CA SER A 331 -14.95 -5.63 16.03
C SER A 331 -15.17 -4.12 15.94
N GLY A 332 -15.62 -3.61 14.79
CA GLY A 332 -15.98 -2.21 14.58
C GLY A 332 -16.99 -1.64 15.57
N VAL A 333 -17.82 -2.48 16.20
CA VAL A 333 -18.79 -2.06 17.21
C VAL A 333 -18.11 -1.31 18.36
N MET A 334 -16.86 -1.66 18.67
CA MET A 334 -16.08 -1.01 19.71
C MET A 334 -15.49 0.35 19.29
N GLU A 335 -15.52 0.69 18.00
CA GLU A 335 -15.09 2.03 17.52
C GLU A 335 -16.23 3.05 17.54
N MET A 336 -17.48 2.64 17.80
CA MET A 336 -18.60 3.59 17.86
C MET A 336 -18.37 4.63 18.96
N ARG A 337 -18.53 5.91 18.62
CA ARG A 337 -18.36 7.04 19.54
C ARG A 337 -19.20 6.88 20.81
N ALA A 338 -20.41 6.34 20.70
CA ALA A 338 -21.28 6.09 21.84
C ALA A 338 -20.70 5.12 22.88
N MET A 339 -19.83 4.18 22.51
CA MET A 339 -19.23 3.24 23.47
C MET A 339 -18.47 3.97 24.57
N MET A 340 -17.89 5.14 24.28
CA MET A 340 -17.15 5.95 25.27
C MET A 340 -18.02 6.46 26.42
N ALA A 341 -19.35 6.59 26.22
CA ALA A 341 -20.27 6.94 27.29
C ALA A 341 -20.45 5.79 28.30
N PHE A 342 -20.36 4.54 27.84
CA PHE A 342 -20.67 3.36 28.66
C PHE A 342 -19.44 2.65 29.23
N LEU A 343 -18.28 2.74 28.56
CA LEU A 343 -17.05 2.05 28.97
C LEU A 343 -16.60 2.33 30.42
N PRO A 344 -16.71 3.56 30.98
CA PRO A 344 -16.37 3.80 32.38
C PRO A 344 -17.17 2.90 33.33
N ARG A 345 -18.49 2.86 33.17
CA ARG A 345 -19.38 2.04 34.01
C ARG A 345 -19.19 0.55 33.75
N ILE A 346 -19.04 0.15 32.49
CA ILE A 346 -18.79 -1.26 32.13
C ILE A 346 -17.47 -1.75 32.75
N CYS A 347 -16.44 -0.91 32.86
CA CYS A 347 -15.19 -1.28 33.52
C CYS A 347 -15.41 -1.62 35.00
N GLU A 348 -16.20 -0.83 35.71
CA GLU A 348 -16.55 -1.11 37.11
C GLU A 348 -17.33 -2.41 37.25
N VAL A 349 -18.31 -2.65 36.38
CA VAL A 349 -19.15 -3.86 36.39
C VAL A 349 -18.32 -5.11 36.11
N LEU A 350 -17.48 -5.10 35.08
CA LEU A 350 -16.72 -6.28 34.65
C LEU A 350 -15.41 -6.49 35.40
N ARG A 351 -14.82 -5.45 35.97
CA ARG A 351 -13.45 -5.49 36.53
C ARG A 351 -13.36 -4.98 37.97
N GLY A 352 -14.44 -4.45 38.55
CA GLY A 352 -14.48 -3.96 39.93
C GLY A 352 -13.64 -2.71 40.19
N GLN A 353 -13.22 -1.99 39.15
CA GLN A 353 -12.33 -0.83 39.23
C GLN A 353 -12.61 0.15 38.10
N PRO A 354 -12.35 1.45 38.28
CA PRO A 354 -12.50 2.43 37.21
C PRO A 354 -11.43 2.27 36.11
N LEU A 355 -11.64 2.97 34.99
CA LEU A 355 -10.65 3.10 33.94
C LEU A 355 -9.37 3.77 34.48
N LYS A 356 -8.22 3.12 34.27
CA LYS A 356 -6.89 3.66 34.63
C LYS A 356 -6.52 4.90 33.82
N ILE A 357 -6.95 4.94 32.56
CA ILE A 357 -6.83 6.11 31.68
C ILE A 357 -8.25 6.48 31.26
N PRO A 358 -8.74 7.68 31.60
CA PRO A 358 -10.08 8.10 31.23
C PRO A 358 -10.19 8.26 29.70
N ASN A 359 -11.41 8.18 29.16
CA ASN A 359 -11.69 8.70 27.82
C ASN A 359 -12.21 10.13 27.89
N ILE A 360 -12.24 10.80 26.74
CA ILE A 360 -13.00 12.03 26.52
C ILE A 360 -14.43 11.90 27.11
N ALA A 361 -14.89 12.94 27.80
CA ALA A 361 -16.22 12.96 28.39
C ALA A 361 -17.27 12.90 27.26
N THR A 362 -18.14 11.90 27.35
CA THR A 362 -19.07 11.53 26.28
C THR A 362 -20.43 11.19 26.87
N TRP A 363 -21.49 11.74 26.26
CA TRP A 363 -22.88 11.56 26.66
C TRP A 363 -23.68 11.05 25.46
N TRP A 364 -24.42 9.95 25.64
CA TRP A 364 -25.33 9.44 24.61
C TRP A 364 -26.70 10.08 24.76
N CYS A 365 -27.17 10.79 23.73
CA CYS A 365 -28.37 11.61 23.78
C CYS A 365 -29.69 10.80 23.69
N GLY A 366 -29.61 9.47 23.73
CA GLY A 366 -30.79 8.61 23.88
C GLY A 366 -31.39 8.67 25.29
N GLY A 367 -30.56 8.89 26.31
CA GLY A 367 -31.00 9.14 27.68
C GLY A 367 -31.52 10.58 27.86
N ALA A 368 -32.60 10.73 28.63
CA ALA A 368 -33.23 12.05 28.83
C ALA A 368 -32.33 13.03 29.61
N GLU A 369 -31.61 12.55 30.62
CA GLU A 369 -30.70 13.36 31.43
C GLU A 369 -29.47 13.80 30.63
N GLU A 370 -28.85 12.85 29.92
CA GLU A 370 -27.70 13.11 29.05
C GLU A 370 -28.07 14.07 27.92
N ARG A 371 -29.24 13.88 27.28
CA ARG A 371 -29.74 14.80 26.25
C ARG A 371 -29.95 16.21 26.78
N ALA A 372 -30.53 16.33 27.98
CA ALA A 372 -30.71 17.63 28.62
C ALA A 372 -29.36 18.29 28.92
N PHE A 373 -28.41 17.54 29.47
CA PHE A 373 -27.07 18.04 29.74
C PHE A 373 -26.36 18.55 28.49
N VAL A 374 -26.40 17.79 27.39
CA VAL A 374 -25.79 18.18 26.11
C VAL A 374 -26.46 19.42 25.53
N ARG A 375 -27.79 19.53 25.63
CA ARG A 375 -28.53 20.72 25.18
C ARG A 375 -28.14 21.97 25.97
N ASP A 376 -28.05 21.86 27.29
CA ASP A 376 -27.78 22.99 28.18
C ASP A 376 -26.31 23.48 28.10
N HIS A 377 -25.40 22.66 27.56
CA HIS A 377 -23.98 22.97 27.40
C HIS A 377 -23.50 22.91 25.93
N ALA A 378 -24.42 23.03 24.96
CA ALA A 378 -24.14 22.80 23.54
C ALA A 378 -22.99 23.68 23.00
N GLU A 379 -22.74 24.84 23.60
CA GLU A 379 -21.64 25.76 23.25
C GLU A 379 -20.24 25.23 23.60
N ARG A 380 -20.14 24.21 24.45
CA ARG A 380 -18.87 23.54 24.82
C ARG A 380 -18.74 22.13 24.27
N MET A 381 -19.72 21.70 23.50
CA MET A 381 -19.81 20.32 23.00
C MET A 381 -19.51 20.23 21.51
N MET A 382 -18.99 19.07 21.13
CA MET A 382 -19.09 18.53 19.79
C MET A 382 -20.25 17.53 19.79
N ILE A 383 -21.23 17.72 18.89
CA ILE A 383 -22.41 16.84 18.78
C ILE A 383 -22.39 16.19 17.40
N GLY A 384 -22.45 14.86 17.37
CA GLY A 384 -22.42 14.09 16.14
C GLY A 384 -23.06 12.71 16.31
N SER A 385 -22.93 11.87 15.27
CA SER A 385 -23.52 10.53 15.28
C SER A 385 -22.93 9.64 16.38
N ALA A 386 -23.81 8.92 17.09
CA ALA A 386 -23.49 7.86 18.05
C ALA A 386 -22.72 6.69 17.39
N TYR A 387 -23.00 6.43 16.10
CA TYR A 387 -22.46 5.33 15.31
C TYR A 387 -21.19 5.69 14.55
N ALA A 388 -20.74 6.95 14.65
CA ALA A 388 -19.49 7.41 14.09
C ALA A 388 -18.32 6.56 14.59
N CYS A 389 -17.53 6.02 13.67
CA CYS A 389 -16.26 5.33 13.95
C CYS A 389 -15.04 6.19 13.55
N ASP A 390 -15.27 7.35 12.93
CA ASP A 390 -14.26 8.38 12.74
C ASP A 390 -13.85 8.99 14.09
N LEU A 391 -12.57 9.40 14.16
CA LEU A 391 -12.07 10.04 15.36
C LEU A 391 -12.79 11.38 15.58
N PRO A 392 -12.82 11.91 16.81
CA PRO A 392 -13.54 13.16 17.12
C PRO A 392 -13.13 14.36 16.27
N PHE A 393 -11.96 14.29 15.63
CA PHE A 393 -11.44 15.29 14.71
C PHE A 393 -11.54 14.89 13.24
N ASP A 394 -12.15 13.79 12.83
CA ASP A 394 -12.34 13.40 11.41
C ASP A 394 -13.83 13.60 11.02
N LEU A 395 -14.36 14.81 11.24
CA LEU A 395 -15.79 15.13 11.18
C LEU A 395 -16.37 15.11 9.76
N GLY A 396 -17.50 14.42 9.61
CA GLY A 396 -18.38 14.52 8.43
C GLY A 396 -19.26 15.78 8.42
N ALA A 397 -19.99 15.96 7.31
CA ALA A 397 -20.87 17.12 7.06
C ALA A 397 -22.06 17.27 8.04
N ALA A 398 -22.27 16.33 8.97
CA ALA A 398 -23.35 16.34 9.95
C ALA A 398 -22.80 16.34 11.39
N THR A 399 -22.08 17.40 11.76
CA THR A 399 -21.58 17.62 13.12
C THR A 399 -21.86 19.05 13.55
N ALA A 400 -22.41 19.25 14.76
CA ALA A 400 -22.48 20.56 15.39
C ALA A 400 -21.26 20.81 16.28
N LEU A 401 -20.81 22.06 16.30
CA LEU A 401 -19.71 22.51 17.14
C LEU A 401 -20.06 23.81 17.84
N GLY A 402 -19.88 23.85 19.16
CA GLY A 402 -19.98 25.09 19.92
C GLY A 402 -21.28 25.84 19.66
N GLY A 403 -22.40 25.12 19.64
CA GLY A 403 -23.72 25.70 19.39
C GLY A 403 -24.06 25.96 17.90
N THR A 404 -23.19 25.63 16.94
CA THR A 404 -23.45 25.85 15.50
C THR A 404 -23.37 24.56 14.68
N LEU A 405 -24.39 24.29 13.86
CA LEU A 405 -24.40 23.18 12.89
C LEU A 405 -23.46 23.49 11.72
N ARG A 406 -22.56 22.56 11.36
CA ARG A 406 -21.84 22.63 10.09
C ARG A 406 -22.74 22.05 8.98
N GLY A 407 -23.21 22.85 8.04
CA GLY A 407 -23.98 22.38 6.86
C GLY A 407 -25.16 23.28 6.48
N THR A 408 -25.97 22.83 5.51
CA THR A 408 -27.21 23.50 5.06
C THR A 408 -28.42 23.20 5.95
N ALA A 409 -28.21 22.57 7.11
CA ALA A 409 -29.25 22.21 8.05
C ALA A 409 -29.94 23.45 8.63
N ARG A 410 -31.28 23.49 8.51
CA ARG A 410 -32.14 24.64 8.91
C ARG A 410 -32.75 24.51 10.32
N ALA A 411 -32.51 23.42 11.04
CA ALA A 411 -33.09 23.14 12.37
C ALA A 411 -32.17 23.64 13.51
N SER A 412 -32.73 23.98 14.68
CA SER A 412 -31.90 24.30 15.86
C SER A 412 -31.26 23.03 16.44
N ILE A 413 -30.17 23.17 17.22
CA ILE A 413 -29.55 22.02 17.92
C ILE A 413 -30.57 21.36 18.86
N SER A 414 -31.46 22.13 19.47
CA SER A 414 -32.50 21.59 20.35
C SER A 414 -33.46 20.69 19.58
N ASP A 415 -33.94 21.13 18.40
CA ASP A 415 -34.83 20.33 17.56
C ASP A 415 -34.13 19.05 17.06
N TRP A 416 -32.84 19.16 16.72
CA TRP A 416 -32.05 18.01 16.29
C TRP A 416 -31.89 16.97 17.40
N LEU A 417 -31.58 17.42 18.62
CA LEU A 417 -31.46 16.54 19.78
C LEU A 417 -32.79 15.85 20.11
N GLU A 418 -33.92 16.56 20.04
CA GLU A 418 -35.23 15.95 20.30
C GLU A 418 -35.67 14.98 19.20
N ALA A 419 -35.38 15.27 17.94
CA ALA A 419 -35.75 14.41 16.82
C ALA A 419 -34.86 13.16 16.68
N GLU A 420 -33.55 13.29 16.93
CA GLU A 420 -32.56 12.28 16.60
C GLU A 420 -31.69 11.85 17.80
N GLY A 421 -32.05 12.20 19.04
CA GLY A 421 -31.22 12.00 20.23
C GLY A 421 -30.63 10.59 20.39
N GLN A 422 -31.41 9.54 20.10
CA GLN A 422 -30.94 8.15 20.14
C GLN A 422 -29.76 7.85 19.20
N MET A 423 -29.63 8.63 18.11
CA MET A 423 -28.59 8.51 17.11
C MET A 423 -27.41 9.47 17.36
N LEU A 424 -27.43 10.23 18.46
CA LEU A 424 -26.48 11.30 18.73
C LEU A 424 -25.69 11.10 20.02
N VAL A 425 -24.50 11.69 20.03
CA VAL A 425 -23.64 11.81 21.20
C VAL A 425 -23.10 13.23 21.30
N GLY A 426 -23.01 13.74 22.53
CA GLY A 426 -22.23 14.92 22.87
C GLY A 426 -20.86 14.51 23.41
N GLN A 427 -19.79 15.16 22.96
CA GLN A 427 -18.45 15.04 23.53
C GLN A 427 -17.91 16.41 23.91
N GLU A 428 -17.20 16.48 25.03
CA GLU A 428 -16.56 17.74 25.45
C GLU A 428 -15.53 18.21 24.41
N ALA A 429 -15.52 19.50 24.08
CA ALA A 429 -14.51 20.06 23.19
C ALA A 429 -13.15 20.08 23.89
N VAL A 430 -12.29 19.09 23.58
CA VAL A 430 -10.99 18.92 24.25
C VAL A 430 -9.89 19.84 23.71
N THR A 431 -9.10 20.36 24.64
CA THR A 431 -7.83 21.07 24.39
C THR A 431 -6.67 20.07 24.44
N LEU A 432 -5.93 19.95 23.35
CA LEU A 432 -4.79 19.03 23.23
C LEU A 432 -3.49 19.70 23.67
N SER A 433 -2.56 18.90 24.21
CA SER A 433 -1.20 19.38 24.48
C SER A 433 -0.45 19.74 23.20
N THR A 434 0.53 20.63 23.33
CA THR A 434 1.41 21.03 22.24
C THR A 434 2.76 20.33 22.31
N THR A 435 3.37 20.10 21.16
CA THR A 435 4.74 19.60 21.00
C THR A 435 5.52 20.54 20.09
N PRO A 436 6.86 20.64 20.22
CA PRO A 436 7.66 21.43 19.29
C PRO A 436 7.60 20.84 17.88
N ALA A 437 7.27 21.69 16.91
CA ALA A 437 7.26 21.37 15.49
C ALA A 437 8.04 22.40 14.69
N TRP A 438 8.73 21.96 13.64
CA TRP A 438 9.37 22.86 12.69
C TRP A 438 8.33 23.48 11.77
N VAL A 439 8.35 24.81 11.65
CA VAL A 439 7.46 25.57 10.80
C VAL A 439 8.29 26.38 9.82
N GLU A 440 8.17 26.05 8.54
CA GLU A 440 8.79 26.82 7.46
C GLU A 440 8.02 28.12 7.24
N SER A 441 8.74 29.22 7.17
CA SER A 441 8.16 30.55 6.98
C SER A 441 8.51 31.02 5.57
N GLY A 442 7.52 31.07 4.66
CA GLY A 442 7.74 31.49 3.27
C GLY A 442 8.29 32.92 3.10
N THR A 443 8.31 33.73 4.17
CA THR A 443 8.76 35.14 4.18
C THR A 443 9.69 35.48 5.37
N GLY A 444 10.18 34.49 6.14
CA GLY A 444 10.97 34.74 7.35
C GLY A 444 11.89 33.58 7.74
N ALA A 445 12.53 33.67 8.92
CA ALA A 445 13.36 32.57 9.43
C ALA A 445 12.49 31.37 9.85
N ASN A 446 12.92 30.17 9.43
CA ASN A 446 12.33 28.91 9.90
C ASN A 446 12.47 28.80 11.43
N ARG A 447 11.45 28.27 12.09
CA ARG A 447 11.35 28.33 13.55
C ARG A 447 10.62 27.13 14.13
N ILE A 448 10.85 26.88 15.41
CA ILE A 448 10.12 25.88 16.18
C ILE A 448 8.95 26.57 16.87
N GLU A 449 7.74 26.04 16.65
CA GLU A 449 6.51 26.52 17.30
C GLU A 449 5.81 25.37 18.03
N PRO A 450 5.08 25.65 19.12
CA PRO A 450 4.18 24.67 19.72
C PRO A 450 3.01 24.40 18.77
N ARG A 451 2.78 23.11 18.48
CA ARG A 451 1.65 22.63 17.68
C ARG A 451 0.89 21.55 18.44
N PRO A 452 -0.45 21.54 18.39
CA PRO A 452 -1.24 20.51 19.07
C PRO A 452 -0.90 19.13 18.51
N MET A 453 -0.93 18.12 19.38
CA MET A 453 -0.63 16.75 18.98
C MET A 453 -1.57 15.69 19.56
N THR A 454 -1.64 14.57 18.85
CA THR A 454 -2.14 13.30 19.38
C THR A 454 -1.13 12.20 19.12
N VAL A 455 -1.15 11.17 19.95
CA VAL A 455 -0.30 9.99 19.81
C VAL A 455 -1.17 8.77 19.57
N ARG A 456 -0.89 8.04 18.50
CA ARG A 456 -1.44 6.70 18.24
C ARG A 456 -0.49 5.64 18.80
N VAL A 457 -0.99 4.91 19.79
CA VAL A 457 -0.30 3.80 20.45
C VAL A 457 -0.79 2.47 19.87
N PHE A 458 0.11 1.57 19.49
CA PHE A 458 -0.23 0.27 18.93
C PHE A 458 -0.04 -0.85 19.95
N ALA A 459 -1.02 -1.75 20.03
CA ALA A 459 -0.97 -2.98 20.81
C ALA A 459 -1.21 -4.18 19.90
N ALA A 460 -0.54 -5.28 20.19
CA ALA A 460 -0.77 -6.56 19.52
C ALA A 460 -0.68 -7.70 20.54
N ARG A 461 -1.35 -8.82 20.26
CA ARG A 461 -1.15 -10.05 21.02
C ARG A 461 0.16 -10.72 20.62
N ASP A 462 0.84 -11.28 21.60
CA ASP A 462 1.97 -12.19 21.39
C ASP A 462 1.48 -13.64 21.19
N ALA A 463 2.42 -14.56 20.96
CA ALA A 463 2.11 -15.98 20.75
C ALA A 463 1.52 -16.71 21.97
N THR A 464 1.51 -16.06 23.14
CA THR A 464 0.86 -16.55 24.37
C THR A 464 -0.52 -15.94 24.59
N GLY A 465 -0.94 -15.01 23.73
CA GLY A 465 -2.20 -14.28 23.85
C GLY A 465 -2.11 -13.00 24.69
N ASN A 466 -0.95 -12.63 25.21
CA ASN A 466 -0.80 -11.43 26.05
C ASN A 466 -0.58 -10.15 25.22
N TRP A 467 -1.00 -8.99 25.74
CA TRP A 467 -0.81 -7.70 25.09
C TRP A 467 0.64 -7.18 25.19
N THR A 468 1.28 -7.02 24.03
CA THR A 468 2.50 -6.25 23.85
C THR A 468 2.20 -4.90 23.20
N PHE A 469 2.97 -3.88 23.56
CA PHE A 469 2.81 -2.51 23.05
C PHE A 469 4.06 -2.10 22.29
N MET A 470 3.86 -1.42 21.16
CA MET A 470 4.95 -0.82 20.42
C MET A 470 5.63 0.23 21.31
N LYS A 471 6.96 0.17 21.50
CA LYS A 471 7.71 1.22 22.22
C LYS A 471 8.04 2.38 21.29
N GLY A 472 6.98 3.09 20.90
CA GLY A 472 6.95 4.15 19.89
C GLY A 472 5.56 4.19 19.26
N GLY A 473 5.42 4.93 18.17
CA GLY A 473 4.13 5.07 17.53
C GLY A 473 4.13 6.16 16.48
N TYR A 474 2.93 6.67 16.25
CA TYR A 474 2.62 7.62 15.21
C TYR A 474 1.94 8.82 15.84
N ALA A 475 2.49 10.02 15.69
CA ALA A 475 1.88 11.24 16.20
C ALA A 475 1.34 12.09 15.06
N ARG A 476 0.16 12.70 15.26
CA ARG A 476 -0.40 13.70 14.35
C ARG A 476 -0.13 15.08 14.94
N ILE A 477 0.38 15.99 14.12
CA ILE A 477 0.74 17.36 14.48
C ILE A 477 -0.15 18.33 13.72
N GLY A 478 -0.87 19.20 14.44
CA GLY A 478 -1.72 20.22 13.82
C GLY A 478 -0.93 21.23 13.01
N ARG A 479 -1.51 21.71 11.90
CA ARG A 479 -0.87 22.71 11.03
C ARG A 479 -0.94 24.13 11.61
N SER A 480 -2.01 24.47 12.32
CA SER A 480 -2.18 25.75 13.02
C SER A 480 -1.86 25.63 14.51
N GLY A 481 -1.67 26.77 15.17
CA GLY A 481 -1.50 26.85 16.63
C GLY A 481 -2.81 26.75 17.42
N ASP A 482 -3.96 26.64 16.75
CA ASP A 482 -5.25 26.37 17.39
C ASP A 482 -5.22 24.97 18.03
N THR A 483 -5.35 24.92 19.36
CA THR A 483 -5.18 23.71 20.17
C THR A 483 -6.47 22.91 20.35
N THR A 484 -7.56 23.36 19.72
CA THR A 484 -8.77 22.54 19.60
C THR A 484 -8.46 21.32 18.73
N ALA A 485 -9.00 20.14 19.11
CA ALA A 485 -8.82 18.91 18.32
C ALA A 485 -9.24 19.07 16.84
N LEU A 486 -10.11 20.03 16.53
CA LEU A 486 -10.64 20.35 15.20
C LEU A 486 -9.61 20.96 14.25
N ALA A 487 -8.62 21.66 14.79
CA ALA A 487 -7.53 22.24 14.00
C ALA A 487 -6.68 21.18 13.29
N MET A 488 -6.75 19.93 13.78
CA MET A 488 -6.06 18.78 13.18
C MET A 488 -6.70 18.31 11.85
N GLN A 489 -7.90 18.78 11.50
CA GLN A 489 -8.60 18.44 10.25
C GLN A 489 -7.98 19.01 8.99
N ARG A 490 -7.40 20.22 9.08
CA ARG A 490 -7.06 21.04 7.90
C ARG A 490 -5.75 20.64 7.25
N GLY A 491 -5.44 19.35 7.26
CA GLY A 491 -4.10 18.83 7.01
C GLY A 491 -3.19 19.09 8.20
N GLY A 492 -2.32 18.12 8.49
CA GLY A 492 -1.35 18.15 9.57
C GLY A 492 -0.10 17.37 9.17
N ALA A 493 0.98 17.58 9.88
CA ALA A 493 2.19 16.78 9.72
C ALA A 493 2.12 15.54 10.60
N VAL A 494 2.95 14.55 10.31
CA VAL A 494 3.03 13.29 11.07
C VAL A 494 4.42 13.13 11.65
N ALA A 495 4.51 12.90 12.96
CA ALA A 495 5.78 12.76 13.65
C ALA A 495 6.04 11.32 14.07
N ASP A 496 7.31 10.96 14.14
CA ASP A 496 7.77 9.78 14.88
C ASP A 496 7.58 10.01 16.39
N VAL A 497 7.31 8.95 17.14
CA VAL A 497 7.23 8.97 18.61
C VAL A 497 8.41 8.18 19.18
N TRP A 498 9.34 8.89 19.81
CA TRP A 498 10.51 8.33 20.46
C TRP A 498 10.22 8.02 21.92
N VAL A 499 10.23 6.72 22.25
CA VAL A 499 10.30 6.28 23.65
C VAL A 499 11.76 6.14 24.03
N VAL A 500 12.20 6.97 24.98
CA VAL A 500 13.61 7.14 25.37
C VAL A 500 13.85 6.63 26.78
N ALA A 501 14.94 5.89 26.94
CA ALA A 501 15.45 5.42 28.23
C ALA A 501 16.70 6.20 28.66
N ASP A 502 16.91 6.30 29.98
CA ASP A 502 18.13 6.93 30.52
C ASP A 502 19.40 6.13 30.20
N ARG A 503 19.25 4.83 30.01
CA ARG A 503 20.30 3.86 29.67
C ARG A 503 20.24 3.42 28.20
N PRO A 504 21.36 2.93 27.63
CA PRO A 504 21.31 2.28 26.33
C PRO A 504 20.36 1.08 26.33
N VAL A 505 19.49 1.00 25.32
CA VAL A 505 18.48 -0.05 25.16
C VAL A 505 18.94 -1.14 24.21
N ARG A 506 18.42 -2.35 24.42
CA ARG A 506 18.67 -3.48 23.53
C ARG A 506 18.17 -3.16 22.12
N GLN A 507 19.03 -3.40 21.15
CA GLN A 507 18.76 -3.13 19.73
C GLN A 507 18.16 -4.39 19.10
N ASP A 508 16.87 -4.63 19.37
CA ASP A 508 16.17 -5.79 18.79
C ASP A 508 16.15 -5.72 17.25
N SER A 509 16.18 -6.90 16.63
CA SER A 509 16.21 -7.08 15.18
C SER A 509 15.20 -8.15 14.80
N LEU A 510 14.55 -7.97 13.66
CA LEU A 510 13.76 -9.03 13.02
C LEU A 510 14.64 -10.11 12.38
N LEU A 511 15.94 -9.85 12.24
CA LEU A 511 16.85 -10.85 11.70
C LEU A 511 16.87 -12.06 12.63
N PRO A 512 16.59 -13.27 12.12
CA PRO A 512 16.70 -14.47 12.92
C PRO A 512 18.10 -14.54 13.51
N ARG A 513 18.21 -14.92 14.79
CA ARG A 513 19.51 -15.32 15.33
C ARG A 513 19.98 -16.50 14.49
N PRO A 514 21.26 -16.55 14.07
CA PRO A 514 21.74 -17.65 13.25
C PRO A 514 21.58 -18.95 14.05
N GLU A 515 20.54 -19.73 13.76
CA GLU A 515 20.50 -21.14 14.11
C GLU A 515 21.61 -21.86 13.32
N LYS A 516 22.07 -22.99 13.85
CA LYS A 516 23.12 -23.78 13.18
C LYS A 516 22.62 -24.23 11.80
N GLY A 517 23.18 -23.62 10.76
CA GLY A 517 22.92 -23.95 9.35
C GLY A 517 22.06 -22.90 8.66
N VAL A 518 22.59 -22.29 7.61
CA VAL A 518 21.82 -21.43 6.71
C VAL A 518 20.93 -22.35 5.85
N ARG A 519 19.61 -22.29 6.05
CA ARG A 519 18.64 -22.89 5.13
C ARG A 519 18.15 -21.83 4.17
N ARG A 520 18.19 -22.11 2.86
CA ARG A 520 17.49 -21.29 1.87
C ARG A 520 15.99 -21.50 2.09
N ALA A 521 15.25 -20.44 2.38
CA ALA A 521 13.80 -20.50 2.40
C ALA A 521 13.31 -20.90 0.99
N SER A 522 12.29 -21.77 0.92
CA SER A 522 11.64 -22.07 -0.34
C SER A 522 11.09 -20.78 -0.98
N PRO A 523 11.04 -20.69 -2.31
CA PRO A 523 10.32 -19.62 -2.99
C PRO A 523 8.90 -19.57 -2.41
N GLY A 524 8.49 -18.43 -1.87
CA GLY A 524 7.16 -18.29 -1.28
C GLY A 524 6.06 -18.58 -2.30
N ILE A 525 4.89 -19.00 -1.82
CA ILE A 525 3.68 -19.24 -2.60
C ILE A 525 3.40 -18.04 -3.52
N LEU A 526 3.13 -18.29 -4.81
CA LEU A 526 2.75 -17.26 -5.77
C LEU A 526 1.23 -17.31 -6.03
N PRO A 527 0.47 -16.29 -5.59
CA PRO A 527 -0.94 -16.18 -5.93
C PRO A 527 -1.16 -16.08 -7.45
N ALA A 528 -2.23 -16.68 -7.94
CA ALA A 528 -2.56 -16.75 -9.37
C ALA A 528 -2.71 -15.34 -9.98
N ARG A 529 -3.38 -14.42 -9.29
CA ARG A 529 -3.50 -13.02 -9.72
C ARG A 529 -2.17 -12.28 -9.77
N SER A 530 -1.25 -12.56 -8.84
CA SER A 530 0.10 -11.97 -8.89
C SER A 530 0.85 -12.48 -10.13
N ALA A 531 0.71 -13.77 -10.45
CA ALA A 531 1.26 -14.34 -11.68
C ALA A 531 0.62 -13.72 -12.93
N ASP A 532 -0.70 -13.49 -12.93
CA ASP A 532 -1.43 -12.86 -14.02
C ASP A 532 -0.97 -11.43 -14.27
N ASN A 533 -0.83 -10.63 -13.20
CA ASN A 533 -0.29 -9.27 -13.31
C ASN A 533 1.15 -9.24 -13.83
N LEU A 534 2.00 -10.20 -13.43
CA LEU A 534 3.37 -10.30 -13.94
C LEU A 534 3.39 -10.71 -15.42
N TYR A 535 2.54 -11.67 -15.80
CA TYR A 535 2.36 -12.10 -17.18
C TYR A 535 1.92 -10.94 -18.08
N TRP A 536 0.85 -10.23 -17.71
CA TRP A 536 0.36 -9.07 -18.44
C TRP A 536 1.30 -7.88 -18.43
N LEU A 537 1.99 -7.62 -17.32
CA LEU A 537 3.05 -6.61 -17.27
C LEU A 537 4.11 -6.87 -18.35
N GLY A 538 4.57 -8.13 -18.47
CA GLY A 538 5.51 -8.53 -19.52
C GLY A 538 4.98 -8.18 -20.92
N ARG A 539 3.72 -8.50 -21.19
CA ARG A 539 3.07 -8.18 -22.47
C ARG A 539 2.93 -6.68 -22.72
N TYR A 540 2.45 -5.91 -21.74
CA TYR A 540 2.27 -4.46 -21.89
C TYR A 540 3.60 -3.73 -22.07
N VAL A 541 4.68 -4.19 -21.44
CA VAL A 541 6.03 -3.66 -21.65
C VAL A 541 6.48 -3.86 -23.10
N GLU A 542 6.32 -5.05 -23.67
CA GLU A 542 6.66 -5.30 -25.08
C GLU A 542 5.72 -4.55 -26.03
N ARG A 543 4.40 -4.52 -25.79
CA ARG A 543 3.44 -3.70 -26.58
C ARG A 543 3.79 -2.22 -26.60
N THR A 544 4.33 -1.73 -25.50
CA THR A 544 4.79 -0.34 -25.37
C THR A 544 6.07 -0.13 -26.18
N GLU A 545 7.05 -1.03 -26.04
CA GLU A 545 8.28 -0.99 -26.82
C GLU A 545 8.02 -1.05 -28.33
N ASP A 546 7.18 -1.99 -28.78
CA ASP A 546 6.81 -2.16 -30.18
C ASP A 546 6.08 -0.94 -30.74
N ALA A 547 5.13 -0.39 -29.98
CA ALA A 547 4.45 0.85 -30.36
C ALA A 547 5.44 2.01 -30.53
N ILE A 548 6.35 2.20 -29.57
CA ILE A 548 7.38 3.24 -29.63
C ILE A 548 8.24 3.07 -30.88
N ARG A 549 8.65 1.84 -31.20
CA ARG A 549 9.48 1.54 -32.39
C ARG A 549 8.74 1.82 -33.70
N LEU A 550 7.46 1.43 -33.80
CA LEU A 550 6.63 1.67 -34.98
C LEU A 550 6.32 3.16 -35.18
N ILE A 551 5.97 3.88 -34.10
CA ILE A 551 5.73 5.33 -34.14
C ILE A 551 7.02 6.06 -34.54
N ARG A 552 8.17 5.64 -34.01
CA ARG A 552 9.47 6.18 -34.40
C ARG A 552 9.74 5.94 -35.90
N ALA A 553 9.54 4.72 -36.38
CA ALA A 553 9.75 4.36 -37.78
C ALA A 553 8.87 5.18 -38.74
N TYR A 554 7.62 5.46 -38.34
CA TYR A 554 6.72 6.35 -39.07
C TYR A 554 7.25 7.78 -39.10
N HIS A 555 7.59 8.36 -37.94
CA HIS A 555 7.99 9.76 -37.87
C HIS A 555 9.37 10.06 -38.49
N LEU A 556 10.32 9.13 -38.42
CA LEU A 556 11.60 9.24 -39.13
C LEU A 556 11.38 9.30 -40.65
N ARG A 557 10.45 8.50 -41.18
CA ARG A 557 10.13 8.49 -42.60
C ARG A 557 9.31 9.71 -43.02
N LEU A 558 8.40 10.17 -42.17
CA LEU A 558 7.66 11.41 -42.39
C LEU A 558 8.63 12.59 -42.50
N ALA A 559 9.61 12.68 -41.59
CA ALA A 559 10.63 13.73 -41.65
C ALA A 559 11.55 13.60 -42.87
N ALA A 560 11.92 12.38 -43.26
CA ALA A 560 12.82 12.15 -44.39
C ALA A 560 12.16 12.38 -45.77
N THR A 561 10.84 12.18 -45.89
CA THR A 561 10.13 12.26 -47.18
C THR A 561 9.28 13.52 -47.33
N ASP A 562 8.90 14.15 -46.21
CA ASP A 562 7.92 15.24 -46.13
C ASP A 562 6.61 14.96 -46.89
N ASN A 563 6.28 13.68 -47.11
CA ASN A 563 5.13 13.24 -47.89
C ASN A 563 4.34 12.18 -47.14
N ALA A 564 3.29 12.60 -46.44
CA ALA A 564 2.43 11.73 -45.64
C ALA A 564 1.70 10.63 -46.47
N GLU A 565 1.65 10.76 -47.80
CA GLU A 565 1.01 9.83 -48.73
C GLU A 565 1.99 8.79 -49.34
N ASP A 566 3.27 8.83 -48.94
CA ASP A 566 4.24 7.78 -49.25
C ASP A 566 3.64 6.39 -48.94
N ALA A 567 3.76 5.45 -49.88
CA ALA A 567 3.11 4.15 -49.79
C ALA A 567 3.49 3.38 -48.51
N ARG A 568 4.73 3.54 -48.03
CA ARG A 568 5.22 2.92 -46.78
C ARG A 568 4.59 3.58 -45.57
N LEU A 569 4.43 4.91 -45.58
CA LEU A 569 3.75 5.65 -44.51
C LEU A 569 2.27 5.32 -44.45
N ARG A 570 1.59 5.15 -45.60
CA ARG A 570 0.20 4.68 -45.64
C ARG A 570 0.06 3.27 -45.05
N LEU A 571 0.97 2.35 -45.39
CA LEU A 571 0.98 1.00 -44.81
C LEU A 571 1.25 1.03 -43.30
N LEU A 572 2.26 1.78 -42.84
CA LEU A 572 2.55 1.97 -41.41
C LEU A 572 1.37 2.58 -40.65
N ARG A 573 0.70 3.58 -41.23
CA ARG A 573 -0.49 4.21 -40.65
C ARG A 573 -1.63 3.20 -40.52
N GLY A 574 -1.88 2.39 -41.55
CA GLY A 574 -2.88 1.33 -41.50
C GLY A 574 -2.56 0.26 -40.44
N PHE A 575 -1.29 -0.15 -40.36
CA PHE A 575 -0.82 -1.09 -39.34
C PHE A 575 -1.00 -0.54 -37.93
N LEU A 576 -0.56 0.70 -37.67
CA LEU A 576 -0.74 1.39 -36.38
C LEU A 576 -2.22 1.59 -36.03
N ALA A 577 -3.08 1.91 -37.01
CA ALA A 577 -4.51 2.06 -36.80
C ALA A 577 -5.19 0.75 -36.34
N GLY A 578 -4.75 -0.41 -36.85
CA GLY A 578 -5.20 -1.72 -36.37
C GLY A 578 -4.91 -1.98 -34.89
N TYR A 579 -3.95 -1.25 -34.32
CA TYR A 579 -3.58 -1.25 -32.91
C TYR A 579 -4.18 -0.08 -32.10
N GLY A 580 -5.07 0.71 -32.72
CA GLY A 580 -5.68 1.89 -32.12
C GLY A 580 -4.75 3.10 -32.00
N ILE A 581 -3.60 3.10 -32.69
CA ILE A 581 -2.60 4.17 -32.61
C ILE A 581 -2.77 5.14 -33.78
N THR A 582 -3.05 6.40 -33.47
CA THR A 582 -3.13 7.48 -34.46
C THR A 582 -1.75 8.08 -34.76
N THR A 583 -1.46 8.43 -36.01
CA THR A 583 -0.18 9.03 -36.41
C THR A 583 -0.19 10.57 -36.46
N THR A 584 -1.34 11.19 -36.17
CA THR A 584 -1.50 12.66 -36.14
C THR A 584 -0.94 13.27 -34.86
N GLN A 585 -0.91 12.49 -33.78
CA GLN A 585 -0.34 12.90 -32.49
C GLN A 585 1.12 12.45 -32.39
N PRO A 586 2.03 13.29 -31.89
CA PRO A 586 3.45 12.95 -31.75
C PRO A 586 3.71 11.88 -30.68
N VAL A 587 2.94 11.91 -29.59
CA VAL A 587 2.86 10.87 -28.57
C VAL A 587 1.38 10.50 -28.43
N PRO A 588 0.91 9.44 -29.11
CA PRO A 588 -0.51 9.11 -29.15
C PRO A 588 -1.06 8.70 -27.77
N GLY A 589 -2.32 9.06 -27.48
CA GLY A 589 -3.00 8.65 -26.24
C GLY A 589 -2.95 7.13 -25.99
N ALA A 590 -3.15 6.32 -27.04
CA ALA A 590 -3.05 4.86 -26.95
C ALA A 590 -1.68 4.33 -26.50
N LEU A 591 -0.58 5.07 -26.74
CA LEU A 591 0.73 4.73 -26.20
C LEU A 591 0.80 5.01 -24.69
N ILE A 592 0.23 6.14 -24.25
CA ILE A 592 0.15 6.50 -22.83
C ILE A 592 -0.70 5.46 -22.09
N ASP A 593 -1.85 5.05 -22.65
CA ASP A 593 -2.72 4.04 -22.05
C ASP A 593 -2.01 2.69 -21.85
N ARG A 594 -1.15 2.28 -22.79
CA ARG A 594 -0.32 1.06 -22.66
C ARG A 594 0.73 1.19 -21.55
N ILE A 595 1.37 2.35 -21.43
CA ILE A 595 2.31 2.64 -20.35
C ILE A 595 1.58 2.59 -18.99
N GLU A 596 0.38 3.16 -18.92
CA GLU A 596 -0.45 3.11 -17.71
C GLU A 596 -0.94 1.70 -17.39
N ALA A 597 -1.27 0.88 -18.39
CA ALA A 597 -1.62 -0.54 -18.18
C ALA A 597 -0.44 -1.32 -17.58
N ALA A 598 0.78 -1.13 -18.11
CA ALA A 598 2.00 -1.72 -17.53
C ALA A 598 2.20 -1.23 -16.09
N ARG A 599 2.09 0.07 -15.84
CA ARG A 599 2.22 0.65 -14.49
C ARG A 599 1.16 0.11 -13.52
N GLY A 600 -0.07 -0.09 -13.99
CA GLY A 600 -1.17 -0.66 -13.21
C GLY A 600 -0.91 -2.10 -12.77
N CYS A 601 -0.45 -2.96 -13.69
CA CYS A 601 -0.03 -4.33 -13.36
C CYS A 601 1.14 -4.32 -12.37
N ALA A 602 2.15 -3.47 -12.59
CA ALA A 602 3.30 -3.35 -11.68
C ALA A 602 2.90 -2.86 -10.27
N ALA A 603 1.90 -1.97 -10.16
CA ALA A 603 1.41 -1.44 -8.89
C ALA A 603 0.78 -2.53 -8.00
N LYS A 604 0.10 -3.50 -8.63
CA LYS A 604 -0.56 -4.63 -7.96
C LYS A 604 0.43 -5.66 -7.41
N VAL A 605 1.66 -5.69 -7.91
CA VAL A 605 2.73 -6.60 -7.46
C VAL A 605 4.00 -5.84 -7.05
N ARG A 606 3.80 -4.66 -6.42
CA ARG A 606 4.89 -3.74 -6.02
C ARG A 606 5.88 -4.35 -5.04
N ASP A 607 5.44 -5.31 -4.22
CA ASP A 607 6.30 -6.07 -3.30
C ASP A 607 7.35 -6.93 -4.02
N ARG A 608 7.23 -7.14 -5.35
CA ARG A 608 8.12 -7.97 -6.16
C ARG A 608 9.17 -7.20 -6.98
N PHE A 609 9.13 -5.87 -6.96
CA PHE A 609 10.10 -5.04 -7.67
C PHE A 609 11.02 -4.29 -6.71
N SER A 610 12.22 -3.95 -7.20
CA SER A 610 13.03 -2.92 -6.54
C SER A 610 12.34 -1.56 -6.61
N THR A 611 12.69 -0.67 -5.69
CA THR A 611 12.27 0.74 -5.72
C THR A 611 12.61 1.39 -7.06
N ASP A 612 13.80 1.09 -7.60
CA ASP A 612 14.27 1.63 -8.88
C ASP A 612 13.44 1.13 -10.08
N GLY A 613 13.03 -0.15 -10.06
CA GLY A 613 12.16 -0.70 -11.11
C GLY A 613 10.80 0.01 -11.16
N TRP A 614 10.21 0.29 -10.00
CA TRP A 614 8.98 1.08 -9.92
C TRP A 614 9.18 2.52 -10.38
N ALA A 615 10.26 3.17 -9.91
CA ALA A 615 10.59 4.54 -10.28
C ALA A 615 10.79 4.69 -11.80
N ALA A 616 11.40 3.70 -12.47
CA ALA A 616 11.61 3.71 -13.92
C ALA A 616 10.30 3.73 -14.72
N LEU A 617 9.28 2.95 -14.32
CA LEU A 617 7.96 2.99 -14.98
C LEU A 617 7.21 4.30 -14.70
N ALA A 618 7.26 4.80 -13.47
CA ALA A 618 6.64 6.07 -13.11
C ALA A 618 7.28 7.24 -13.90
N ASP A 619 8.59 7.22 -14.05
CA ASP A 619 9.34 8.21 -14.81
C ASP A 619 9.07 8.13 -16.32
N LEU A 620 8.92 6.92 -16.88
CA LEU A 620 8.49 6.71 -18.26
C LEU A 620 7.10 7.34 -18.50
N ALA A 621 6.12 7.06 -17.64
CA ALA A 621 4.77 7.60 -17.75
C ALA A 621 4.75 9.13 -17.67
N ARG A 622 5.47 9.71 -16.70
CA ARG A 622 5.61 11.17 -16.53
C ARG A 622 6.24 11.82 -17.76
N THR A 623 7.30 11.20 -18.29
CA THR A 623 8.01 11.69 -19.49
C THR A 623 7.08 11.65 -20.71
N ALA A 624 6.35 10.55 -20.93
CA ALA A 624 5.45 10.41 -22.06
C ALA A 624 4.36 11.49 -22.07
N ARG A 625 3.73 11.76 -20.90
CA ARG A 625 2.73 12.83 -20.76
C ARG A 625 3.33 14.21 -21.05
N SER A 626 4.50 14.52 -20.50
CA SER A 626 5.19 15.80 -20.75
C SER A 626 5.52 15.98 -22.24
N MET A 627 6.04 14.93 -22.90
CA MET A 627 6.36 14.95 -24.33
C MET A 627 5.13 15.05 -25.22
N SER A 628 3.99 14.49 -24.79
CA SER A 628 2.73 14.60 -25.55
C SER A 628 2.25 16.05 -25.71
N GLN A 629 2.62 16.93 -24.78
CA GLN A 629 2.23 18.34 -24.79
C GLN A 629 3.22 19.24 -25.56
N THR A 630 4.45 18.77 -25.77
CA THR A 630 5.56 19.61 -26.24
C THR A 630 6.11 19.20 -27.60
N ALA A 631 6.06 17.91 -27.95
CA ALA A 631 6.59 17.41 -29.21
C ALA A 631 5.72 17.79 -30.42
N LYS A 632 6.32 17.82 -31.60
CA LYS A 632 5.63 17.99 -32.90
C LYS A 632 5.79 16.74 -33.77
N PRO A 633 4.86 16.44 -34.69
CA PRO A 633 5.02 15.34 -35.64
C PRO A 633 6.29 15.49 -36.50
N GLY A 634 6.96 14.38 -36.79
CA GLY A 634 8.23 14.36 -37.55
C GLY A 634 9.43 14.14 -36.61
N ASP A 635 10.51 14.89 -36.80
CA ASP A 635 11.77 14.70 -36.07
C ASP A 635 11.63 14.78 -34.54
N ASP A 636 10.81 15.71 -34.03
CA ASP A 636 10.59 15.87 -32.59
C ASP A 636 9.90 14.64 -31.99
N ALA A 637 8.89 14.09 -32.68
CA ALA A 637 8.23 12.85 -32.28
C ALA A 637 9.18 11.64 -32.35
N ALA A 638 10.01 11.53 -33.39
CA ALA A 638 11.01 10.47 -33.50
C ALA A 638 12.06 10.55 -32.36
N ARG A 639 12.45 11.76 -31.97
CA ARG A 639 13.34 12.01 -30.82
C ARG A 639 12.66 11.66 -29.49
N ALA A 640 11.39 12.05 -29.32
CA ALA A 640 10.60 11.68 -28.15
C ALA A 640 10.50 10.15 -28.01
N MET A 641 10.16 9.43 -29.09
CA MET A 641 10.14 7.97 -29.09
C MET A 641 11.50 7.36 -28.74
N SER A 642 12.60 7.96 -29.19
CA SER A 642 13.95 7.49 -28.82
C SER A 642 14.25 7.67 -27.33
N VAL A 643 13.74 8.73 -26.69
CA VAL A 643 13.85 8.92 -25.23
C VAL A 643 13.00 7.90 -24.49
N LEU A 644 11.74 7.70 -24.91
CA LEU A 644 10.84 6.73 -24.28
C LEU A 644 11.37 5.30 -24.44
N LEU A 645 11.95 4.97 -25.59
CA LEU A 645 12.57 3.67 -25.84
C LEU A 645 13.70 3.38 -24.83
N ARG A 646 14.61 4.35 -24.62
CA ARG A 646 15.68 4.19 -23.61
C ARG A 646 15.12 3.99 -22.20
N LYS A 647 14.03 4.67 -21.83
CA LYS A 647 13.40 4.54 -20.51
C LYS A 647 12.74 3.17 -20.30
N ILE A 648 11.97 2.66 -21.28
CA ILE A 648 11.36 1.33 -21.18
C ILE A 648 12.41 0.20 -21.22
N THR A 649 13.48 0.35 -22.01
CA THR A 649 14.61 -0.58 -21.97
C THR A 649 15.33 -0.54 -20.62
N GLY A 650 15.44 0.64 -19.98
CA GLY A 650 15.96 0.78 -18.62
C GLY A 650 15.16 -0.02 -17.59
N PHE A 651 13.82 0.05 -17.64
CA PHE A 651 12.96 -0.80 -16.81
C PHE A 651 13.20 -2.30 -17.10
N SER A 652 13.21 -2.70 -18.37
CA SER A 652 13.44 -4.09 -18.76
C SER A 652 14.80 -4.62 -18.29
N GLY A 653 15.85 -3.78 -18.32
CA GLY A 653 17.18 -4.09 -17.82
C GLY A 653 17.17 -4.30 -16.30
N LEU A 654 16.56 -3.37 -15.56
CA LEU A 654 16.43 -3.47 -14.09
C LEU A 654 15.68 -4.74 -13.67
N VAL A 655 14.61 -5.11 -14.37
CA VAL A 655 13.88 -6.36 -14.11
C VAL A 655 14.76 -7.57 -14.41
N HIS A 656 15.50 -7.56 -15.52
CA HIS A 656 16.36 -8.68 -15.92
C HIS A 656 17.55 -8.87 -14.97
N GLU A 657 18.10 -7.79 -14.42
CA GLU A 657 19.27 -7.81 -13.53
C GLU A 657 18.91 -8.04 -12.05
N ASN A 658 17.82 -7.44 -11.56
CA ASN A 658 17.52 -7.40 -10.13
C ASN A 658 16.37 -8.31 -9.68
N MET A 659 15.49 -8.76 -10.58
CA MET A 659 14.38 -9.63 -10.20
C MET A 659 14.90 -11.07 -9.99
N TYR A 660 14.64 -11.62 -8.81
CA TYR A 660 15.01 -13.00 -8.52
C TYR A 660 14.24 -13.97 -9.42
N ARG A 661 14.92 -15.00 -9.95
CA ARG A 661 14.37 -15.97 -10.93
C ARG A 661 13.47 -17.04 -10.28
N PHE A 662 12.42 -16.61 -9.60
CA PHE A 662 11.32 -17.48 -9.16
C PHE A 662 10.18 -17.48 -10.20
N SER A 663 9.11 -18.21 -9.94
CA SER A 663 7.97 -18.36 -10.86
C SER A 663 7.40 -17.03 -11.35
N GLY A 664 7.41 -15.98 -10.52
CA GLY A 664 6.98 -14.64 -10.94
C GLY A 664 7.82 -14.06 -12.09
N TRP A 665 9.14 -14.26 -12.07
CA TRP A 665 10.01 -13.88 -13.19
C TRP A 665 9.72 -14.72 -14.43
N THR A 666 9.39 -16.00 -14.26
CA THR A 666 9.01 -16.90 -15.34
C THR A 666 7.76 -16.40 -16.06
N PHE A 667 6.69 -16.06 -15.35
CA PHE A 667 5.46 -15.52 -15.95
C PHE A 667 5.70 -14.19 -16.68
N LEU A 668 6.44 -13.26 -16.08
CA LEU A 668 6.80 -12.00 -16.73
C LEU A 668 7.59 -12.25 -18.01
N SER A 669 8.62 -13.08 -17.94
CA SER A 669 9.47 -13.42 -19.09
C SER A 669 8.69 -14.15 -20.18
N PHE A 670 7.74 -15.01 -19.80
CA PHE A 670 6.89 -15.75 -20.72
C PHE A 670 5.95 -14.79 -21.46
N GLY A 671 5.30 -13.87 -20.74
CA GLY A 671 4.45 -12.84 -21.34
C GLY A 671 5.21 -11.97 -22.34
N ARG A 672 6.45 -11.59 -22.03
CA ARG A 672 7.32 -10.85 -22.96
C ARG A 672 7.63 -11.66 -24.23
N ALA A 673 8.06 -12.91 -24.05
CA ALA A 673 8.44 -13.77 -25.18
C ALA A 673 7.23 -14.03 -26.10
N LEU A 674 6.06 -14.27 -25.51
CA LEU A 674 4.80 -14.47 -26.22
C LEU A 674 4.41 -13.23 -27.03
N GLU A 675 4.41 -12.06 -26.41
CA GLU A 675 3.99 -10.82 -27.07
C GLU A 675 4.95 -10.43 -28.19
N ARG A 676 6.27 -10.58 -27.97
CA ARG A 676 7.28 -10.32 -29.00
C ARG A 676 7.13 -11.26 -30.20
N THR A 677 6.78 -12.52 -29.95
CA THR A 677 6.51 -13.50 -31.02
C THR A 677 5.31 -13.06 -31.87
N ASP A 678 4.19 -12.68 -31.25
CA ASP A 678 2.99 -12.22 -31.97
C ASP A 678 3.27 -10.93 -32.76
N ALA A 679 3.91 -9.95 -32.12
CA ALA A 679 4.21 -8.67 -32.72
C ALA A 679 5.16 -8.81 -33.92
N LEU A 680 6.22 -9.60 -33.80
CA LEU A 680 7.17 -9.80 -34.90
C LEU A 680 6.55 -10.60 -36.05
N ALA A 681 5.69 -11.59 -35.75
CA ALA A 681 4.93 -12.31 -36.77
C ALA A 681 3.99 -11.37 -37.54
N ALA A 682 3.32 -10.43 -36.85
CA ALA A 682 2.47 -9.42 -37.48
C ALA A 682 3.27 -8.43 -38.35
N VAL A 683 4.44 -8.00 -37.88
CA VAL A 683 5.37 -7.15 -38.64
C VAL A 683 5.83 -7.86 -39.90
N LEU A 684 6.29 -9.11 -39.81
CA LEU A 684 6.72 -9.89 -40.98
C LEU A 684 5.56 -10.14 -41.96
N ALA A 685 4.38 -10.48 -41.45
CA ALA A 685 3.20 -10.74 -42.29
C ALA A 685 2.74 -9.51 -43.07
N THR A 686 3.07 -8.30 -42.59
CA THR A 686 2.66 -7.04 -43.22
C THR A 686 3.77 -6.45 -44.10
N PHE A 687 4.98 -6.33 -43.55
CA PHE A 687 6.07 -5.58 -44.15
C PHE A 687 7.01 -6.45 -45.01
N ALA A 688 6.96 -7.78 -44.85
CA ALA A 688 7.66 -8.74 -45.71
C ALA A 688 6.69 -9.50 -46.65
N ASP A 689 5.45 -9.04 -46.77
CA ASP A 689 4.51 -9.58 -47.76
C ASP A 689 4.95 -9.18 -49.19
N ALA A 690 4.73 -10.06 -50.16
CA ALA A 690 5.10 -9.81 -51.56
C ALA A 690 4.35 -8.60 -52.16
N LYS A 691 3.19 -8.23 -51.60
CA LYS A 691 2.39 -7.07 -52.01
C LYS A 691 2.79 -5.79 -51.29
N ALA A 692 3.71 -5.84 -50.32
CA ALA A 692 4.15 -4.66 -49.59
C ALA A 692 4.95 -3.71 -50.51
N PRO A 693 4.86 -2.38 -50.33
CA PRO A 693 5.67 -1.42 -51.08
C PRO A 693 7.18 -1.66 -50.92
N SER A 694 7.94 -1.22 -51.93
CA SER A 694 9.42 -1.26 -51.86
C SER A 694 9.94 -0.49 -50.63
N GLY A 695 10.94 -1.05 -49.95
CA GLY A 695 11.51 -0.49 -48.72
C GLY A 695 10.76 -0.87 -47.43
N CYS A 696 9.71 -1.69 -47.49
CA CYS A 696 9.05 -2.22 -46.28
C CYS A 696 9.90 -3.26 -45.52
N LEU A 697 10.78 -3.99 -46.20
CA LEU A 697 11.76 -4.85 -45.54
C LEU A 697 12.67 -4.07 -44.58
N ASP A 698 13.04 -2.82 -44.92
CA ASP A 698 13.82 -1.96 -44.04
C ASP A 698 13.05 -1.60 -42.77
N ILE A 699 11.72 -1.41 -42.87
CA ILE A 699 10.85 -1.16 -41.72
C ILE A 699 10.86 -2.39 -40.80
N ALA A 700 10.71 -3.59 -41.35
CA ALA A 700 10.71 -4.82 -40.56
C ALA A 700 12.03 -4.98 -39.78
N ILE A 701 13.17 -4.80 -40.45
CA ILE A 701 14.50 -4.92 -39.83
C ILE A 701 14.74 -3.80 -38.78
N GLU A 702 14.32 -2.56 -39.06
CA GLU A 702 14.46 -1.42 -38.16
C GLU A 702 13.62 -1.57 -36.88
N VAL A 703 12.36 -1.94 -37.02
CA VAL A 703 11.45 -2.19 -35.89
C VAL A 703 11.97 -3.36 -35.05
N ALA A 704 12.51 -4.41 -35.68
CA ALA A 704 13.16 -5.51 -34.99
C ALA A 704 14.58 -5.19 -34.46
N ASP A 705 15.10 -3.96 -34.64
CA ASP A 705 16.43 -3.51 -34.20
C ASP A 705 17.56 -4.43 -34.64
N SER A 706 17.41 -4.99 -35.84
CA SER A 706 18.30 -6.01 -36.40
C SER A 706 19.09 -5.47 -37.60
N VAL A 707 19.13 -4.15 -37.79
CA VAL A 707 19.77 -3.49 -38.95
C VAL A 707 21.24 -3.87 -39.07
N ILE A 708 22.02 -3.68 -38.01
CA ILE A 708 23.46 -3.98 -38.01
C ILE A 708 23.70 -5.49 -38.22
N THR A 709 22.90 -6.33 -37.56
CA THR A 709 23.00 -7.80 -37.66
C THR A 709 22.72 -8.28 -39.09
N HIS A 710 21.65 -7.77 -39.71
CA HIS A 710 21.29 -8.08 -41.09
C HIS A 710 22.40 -7.67 -42.07
N GLN A 711 22.88 -6.44 -41.96
CA GLN A 711 23.96 -5.92 -42.81
C GLN A 711 25.22 -6.78 -42.73
N ARG A 712 25.58 -7.23 -41.51
CA ARG A 712 26.75 -8.08 -41.28
C ARG A 712 26.58 -9.49 -41.85
N ARG A 713 25.39 -10.08 -41.74
CA ARG A 713 25.11 -11.48 -42.11
C ARG A 713 24.85 -11.66 -43.61
N TYR A 714 24.17 -10.71 -44.26
CA TYR A 714 23.75 -10.82 -45.67
C TYR A 714 24.37 -9.76 -46.59
N ARG A 715 25.46 -9.09 -46.18
CA ARG A 715 26.24 -8.16 -47.01
C ARG A 715 25.40 -7.10 -47.75
N MET A 716 24.40 -6.55 -47.07
CA MET A 716 23.45 -5.54 -47.58
C MET A 716 22.41 -6.04 -48.60
N GLU A 717 22.37 -7.34 -48.93
CA GLU A 717 21.33 -7.90 -49.78
C GLU A 717 20.01 -8.07 -49.00
N ARG A 718 19.01 -7.28 -49.40
CA ARG A 718 17.70 -7.23 -48.74
C ARG A 718 16.67 -7.93 -49.60
N SER A 719 16.46 -9.20 -49.32
CA SER A 719 15.36 -9.98 -49.87
C SER A 719 14.41 -10.38 -48.75
N ARG A 720 13.23 -10.87 -49.13
CA ARG A 720 12.26 -11.38 -48.15
C ARG A 720 12.87 -12.54 -47.36
N GLU A 721 13.59 -13.42 -48.06
CA GLU A 721 14.24 -14.60 -47.51
C GLU A 721 15.28 -14.22 -46.47
N THR A 722 16.14 -13.22 -46.74
CA THR A 722 17.15 -12.80 -45.75
C THR A 722 16.55 -12.13 -44.51
N VAL A 723 15.41 -11.43 -44.66
CA VAL A 723 14.68 -10.85 -43.52
C VAL A 723 13.97 -11.91 -42.70
N VAL A 724 13.30 -12.86 -43.36
CA VAL A 724 12.61 -13.97 -42.70
C VAL A 724 13.61 -14.90 -42.00
N ASP A 725 14.75 -15.20 -42.63
CA ASP A 725 15.81 -16.00 -42.01
C ASP A 725 16.25 -15.33 -40.69
N LEU A 726 16.57 -14.04 -40.71
CA LEU A 726 17.04 -13.32 -39.52
C LEU A 726 15.97 -13.12 -38.42
N LEU A 727 14.73 -12.83 -38.81
CA LEU A 727 13.68 -12.40 -37.87
C LEU A 727 12.73 -13.52 -37.48
N ALA A 728 12.62 -14.59 -38.25
CA ALA A 728 11.80 -15.74 -37.90
C ALA A 728 12.64 -16.97 -37.49
N LEU A 729 13.74 -17.25 -38.19
CA LEU A 729 14.43 -18.55 -38.12
C LEU A 729 15.79 -18.53 -37.41
N ASP A 730 16.40 -17.35 -37.21
CA ASP A 730 17.73 -17.24 -36.59
C ASP A 730 17.67 -17.52 -35.09
N GLY A 731 18.03 -18.74 -34.69
CA GLY A 731 18.06 -19.17 -33.29
C GLY A 731 19.04 -18.43 -32.39
N ASP A 732 19.97 -17.64 -32.94
CA ASP A 732 20.92 -16.83 -32.17
C ASP A 732 20.46 -15.37 -32.01
N ASN A 733 19.44 -14.94 -32.75
CA ASN A 733 18.91 -13.59 -32.66
C ASN A 733 17.88 -13.51 -31.52
N PRO A 734 18.13 -12.74 -30.44
CA PRO A 734 17.21 -12.65 -29.31
C PRO A 734 15.87 -11.99 -29.66
N ARG A 735 15.69 -11.46 -30.87
CA ARG A 735 14.42 -10.94 -31.36
C ARG A 735 13.64 -11.96 -32.19
N SER A 736 14.30 -12.98 -32.74
CA SER A 736 13.65 -13.85 -33.71
C SER A 736 12.51 -14.66 -33.10
N ILE A 737 11.56 -15.03 -33.95
CA ILE A 737 10.43 -15.89 -33.55
C ILE A 737 10.95 -17.21 -32.97
N LEU A 738 11.86 -17.91 -33.66
CA LEU A 738 12.40 -19.19 -33.18
C LEU A 738 13.06 -19.05 -31.79
N PHE A 739 13.86 -18.01 -31.57
CA PHE A 739 14.48 -17.77 -30.26
C PHE A 739 13.41 -17.58 -29.17
N GLN A 740 12.36 -16.80 -29.45
CA GLN A 740 11.29 -16.54 -28.48
C GLN A 740 10.43 -17.80 -28.20
N ILE A 741 10.16 -18.62 -29.21
CA ILE A 741 9.48 -19.91 -29.05
C ILE A 741 10.32 -20.85 -28.17
N ALA A 742 11.62 -20.99 -28.45
CA ALA A 742 12.53 -21.81 -27.65
C ALA A 742 12.63 -21.30 -26.20
N ARG A 743 12.66 -19.97 -26.02
CA ARG A 743 12.60 -19.31 -24.71
C ARG A 743 11.30 -19.67 -23.97
N MET A 744 10.15 -19.60 -24.63
CA MET A 744 8.86 -19.98 -24.03
C MET A 744 8.84 -21.46 -23.62
N ARG A 745 9.41 -22.36 -24.42
CA ARG A 745 9.53 -23.78 -24.04
C ARG A 745 10.36 -23.96 -22.77
N ALA A 746 11.52 -23.29 -22.68
CA ALA A 746 12.37 -23.36 -21.50
C ALA A 746 11.65 -22.83 -20.25
N LEU A 747 10.97 -21.69 -20.37
CA LEU A 747 10.19 -21.10 -19.27
C LEU A 747 9.01 -21.99 -18.86
N ALA A 748 8.30 -22.61 -19.80
CA ALA A 748 7.20 -23.54 -19.52
C ALA A 748 7.67 -24.78 -18.76
N ALA A 749 8.92 -25.23 -18.99
CA ALA A 749 9.49 -26.37 -18.28
C ALA A 749 9.79 -26.07 -16.79
N ASP A 750 10.00 -24.79 -16.45
CA ASP A 750 10.28 -24.33 -15.08
C ASP A 750 9.00 -23.99 -14.29
N LEU A 751 7.82 -24.04 -14.93
CA LEU A 751 6.54 -23.81 -14.25
C LEU A 751 6.10 -25.05 -13.43
N PRO A 752 5.30 -24.86 -12.36
CA PRO A 752 4.70 -25.98 -11.65
C PRO A 752 3.90 -26.87 -12.59
N HIS A 753 3.80 -28.17 -12.28
CA HIS A 753 3.01 -29.11 -13.09
C HIS A 753 3.38 -29.13 -14.59
N ALA A 754 4.64 -28.80 -14.94
CA ALA A 754 5.13 -28.85 -16.33
C ALA A 754 5.05 -30.24 -16.98
N ARG A 755 4.78 -31.28 -16.18
CA ARG A 755 4.50 -32.65 -16.64
C ARG A 755 3.27 -33.23 -15.97
N ASP A 756 2.41 -33.85 -16.78
CA ASP A 756 1.24 -34.60 -16.34
C ASP A 756 1.51 -36.09 -16.47
N ASN A 757 1.57 -36.83 -15.34
CA ASN A 757 1.78 -38.28 -15.31
C ASN A 757 2.97 -38.76 -16.19
N GLY A 758 4.09 -38.02 -16.13
CA GLY A 758 5.31 -38.31 -16.89
C GLY A 758 5.32 -37.81 -18.35
N ARG A 759 4.21 -37.23 -18.85
CA ARG A 759 4.11 -36.62 -20.18
C ARG A 759 4.26 -35.09 -20.09
N LEU A 760 4.60 -34.43 -21.20
CA LEU A 760 4.58 -32.97 -21.28
C LEU A 760 3.18 -32.43 -20.98
N ALA A 761 3.07 -31.38 -20.17
CA ALA A 761 1.81 -30.68 -19.92
C ALA A 761 1.25 -30.02 -21.19
N ALA A 762 -0.03 -29.64 -21.18
CA ALA A 762 -0.73 -29.06 -22.34
C ALA A 762 0.02 -27.87 -22.95
N LEU A 763 0.52 -26.95 -22.11
CA LEU A 763 1.30 -25.80 -22.55
C LEU A 763 2.55 -26.20 -23.36
N SER A 764 3.38 -27.11 -22.84
CA SER A 764 4.57 -27.56 -23.54
C SER A 764 4.24 -28.36 -24.80
N ARG A 765 3.14 -29.13 -24.81
CA ARG A 765 2.66 -29.84 -26.01
C ARG A 765 2.24 -28.91 -27.14
N ALA A 766 1.77 -27.70 -26.82
CA ALA A 766 1.45 -26.68 -27.83
C ALA A 766 2.71 -25.99 -28.39
N ILE A 767 3.73 -25.77 -27.56
CA ILE A 767 4.96 -25.04 -27.96
C ILE A 767 5.91 -25.91 -28.79
N VAL A 768 6.14 -27.17 -28.38
CA VAL A 768 7.16 -28.05 -28.99
C VAL A 768 6.98 -28.26 -30.51
N PRO A 769 5.77 -28.48 -31.05
CA PRO A 769 5.57 -28.61 -32.49
C PRO A 769 5.96 -27.35 -33.27
N ILE A 770 5.69 -26.17 -32.71
CA ILE A 770 6.01 -24.88 -33.33
C ILE A 770 7.53 -24.70 -33.41
N GLU A 771 8.24 -24.96 -32.30
CA GLU A 771 9.70 -24.91 -32.27
C GLU A 771 10.30 -25.86 -33.29
N SER A 772 9.79 -27.10 -33.34
CA SER A 772 10.28 -28.13 -34.25
C SER A 772 10.11 -27.72 -35.71
N LEU A 773 8.93 -27.19 -36.06
CA LEU A 773 8.63 -26.70 -37.40
C LEU A 773 9.54 -25.55 -37.81
N LEU A 774 9.68 -24.54 -36.95
CA LEU A 774 10.54 -23.39 -37.23
C LEU A 774 12.02 -23.78 -37.29
N SER A 775 12.46 -24.79 -36.55
CA SER A 775 13.87 -25.23 -36.54
C SER A 775 14.30 -25.91 -37.84
N VAL A 776 13.36 -26.40 -38.65
CA VAL A 776 13.64 -27.13 -39.90
C VAL A 776 13.15 -26.41 -41.15
N ALA A 777 12.42 -25.31 -40.99
CA ALA A 777 11.85 -24.53 -42.10
C ALA A 777 12.95 -23.78 -42.85
N ALA A 778 12.81 -23.69 -44.17
CA ALA A 778 13.55 -22.74 -44.98
C ALA A 778 12.80 -21.37 -45.01
N PRO A 779 13.47 -20.26 -45.36
CA PRO A 779 12.82 -18.94 -45.40
C PRO A 779 11.60 -18.87 -46.33
N GLU A 780 11.57 -19.68 -47.40
CA GLU A 780 10.45 -19.73 -48.35
C GLU A 780 9.21 -20.40 -47.73
N ASP A 781 9.38 -21.29 -46.76
CA ASP A 781 8.30 -21.99 -46.06
C ASP A 781 7.52 -21.07 -45.12
N ILE A 782 8.16 -19.99 -44.64
CA ILE A 782 7.54 -19.01 -43.75
C ILE A 782 6.77 -17.99 -44.58
N THR A 783 5.62 -18.42 -45.11
CA THR A 783 4.69 -17.58 -45.88
C THR A 783 3.91 -16.60 -44.98
N THR A 784 3.29 -15.57 -45.57
CA THR A 784 2.36 -14.67 -44.86
C THR A 784 1.23 -15.45 -44.18
N HIS A 785 0.68 -16.47 -44.85
CA HIS A 785 -0.34 -17.35 -44.26
C HIS A 785 0.20 -18.12 -43.05
N ARG A 786 1.43 -18.64 -43.12
CA ARG A 786 2.05 -19.34 -41.99
C ARG A 786 2.27 -18.41 -40.81
N LEU A 787 2.68 -17.16 -41.05
CA LEU A 787 2.82 -16.15 -40.00
C LEU A 787 1.47 -15.84 -39.31
N PHE A 788 0.37 -15.73 -40.05
CA PHE A 788 -0.96 -15.59 -39.44
C PHE A 788 -1.39 -16.84 -38.66
N THR A 789 -1.07 -18.04 -39.16
CA THR A 789 -1.34 -19.29 -38.45
C THR A 789 -0.56 -19.36 -37.13
N LEU A 790 0.71 -18.97 -37.15
CA LEU A 790 1.56 -18.89 -35.97
C LEU A 790 0.96 -17.93 -34.92
N ARG A 791 0.42 -16.78 -35.33
CA ARG A 791 -0.26 -15.87 -34.40
C ARG A 791 -1.45 -16.51 -33.71
N ALA A 792 -2.23 -17.32 -34.42
CA ALA A 792 -3.34 -18.07 -33.81
C ALA A 792 -2.83 -19.14 -32.82
N GLU A 793 -1.73 -19.84 -33.15
CA GLU A 793 -1.09 -20.80 -32.24
C GLU A 793 -0.53 -20.12 -30.98
N VAL A 794 0.07 -18.93 -31.11
CA VAL A 794 0.56 -18.12 -29.99
C VAL A 794 -0.59 -17.61 -29.11
N ALA A 795 -1.72 -17.25 -29.71
CA ALA A 795 -2.93 -16.92 -28.96
C ALA A 795 -3.44 -18.12 -28.15
N GLU A 796 -3.38 -19.33 -28.70
CA GLU A 796 -3.76 -20.53 -27.97
C GLU A 796 -2.80 -20.86 -26.82
N ILE A 797 -1.50 -20.63 -27.00
CA ILE A 797 -0.51 -20.72 -25.90
C ILE A 797 -0.90 -19.76 -24.76
N SER A 798 -1.33 -18.53 -25.08
CA SER A 798 -1.83 -17.57 -24.07
C SER A 798 -3.07 -18.09 -23.33
N ASN A 799 -4.00 -18.75 -24.02
CA ASN A 799 -5.18 -19.35 -23.40
C ASN A 799 -4.79 -20.47 -22.44
N LEU A 800 -3.87 -21.34 -22.85
CA LEU A 800 -3.38 -22.45 -22.02
C LEU A 800 -2.68 -21.97 -20.74
N VAL A 801 -1.88 -20.90 -20.81
CA VAL A 801 -1.28 -20.27 -19.62
C VAL A 801 -2.37 -19.81 -18.64
N THR A 802 -3.41 -19.16 -19.16
CA THR A 802 -4.52 -18.63 -18.34
C THR A 802 -5.26 -19.77 -17.65
N GLN A 803 -5.71 -20.77 -18.41
CA GLN A 803 -6.46 -21.93 -17.92
C GLN A 803 -5.67 -22.79 -16.92
N SER A 804 -4.35 -22.91 -17.12
CA SER A 804 -3.53 -23.82 -16.31
C SER A 804 -3.07 -23.19 -14.99
N TYR A 805 -2.91 -21.87 -14.93
CA TYR A 805 -2.23 -21.20 -13.79
C TYR A 805 -2.93 -19.98 -13.22
N LEU A 806 -3.72 -19.26 -14.01
CA LEU A 806 -4.18 -17.91 -13.66
C LEU A 806 -5.66 -17.89 -13.23
N GLY A 807 -6.44 -18.86 -13.71
CA GLY A 807 -7.87 -18.96 -13.42
C GLY A 807 -8.68 -19.09 -14.68
#